data_AF-A0A970WVD0-F1
#
_entry.id   AF-A0A970WVD0-F1
#
_cell.length_a   1.000
_cell.length_b   1.000
_cell.length_c   1.000
_cell.angle_alpha   90.00
_cell.angle_beta   90.00
_cell.angle_gamma   90.00
#
_symmetry.space_group_name_H-M   'P 1'
#
loop_
_entity.id
_entity.type
_entity.pdbx_description
1 polymer ?
#
loop_
_entity_poly.entity_id
_entity_poly.type
_entity_poly.pdbx_seq_one_letter_code
_entity_poly.pdbx_strand_id
1 'polypeptide(L)'
;MKQLYLFILAILLAGTTIAQPVFNWTSTEIRAKKNLQKMTVSGNEAVVAGFGRSFVKSTDNGATWNDVGILTLEFDFIDMSWSGNSGYLVSNRNKLTDGFPDSYSPGIVLHSPDAGATWKNVELTGLGSGDNPALSPMALPNFGLDFQSVGCANDSVAILFLRWMEYNPEANSGYNTHSGIFKTSDRGATWKNLSGDLTNTVISTIVFDDTTCYIGGNKVLFKTGVISDSLISIFANLNTSGNGYINDIHVAGSKELYLITVAHGIFKSTDGGDTFEKFSITGITGGNDIYKVDDKTLFVGGGSGKSRFSNDAGATWTDAGLTTSIWEVGGVFNDSLVLLAKSDIYKISLANLKAGTMTWVPKTLSPDNNIHKMKVFDADNALLIGLGQTFLRTFDKGINWKELPLPEVPLPDDNLDFNGLRNIGDTAVACMNRFYLADYPSTVAKNDIYFQGAIFRTTDNWATWTNLDAALIGKDEGNDPSRNPQLPVCNGLNTSAIEYVGNGVILLWARWYDYSATERREHNRVFRSTDNGKKWSVVTDDFGGVFVQDIRFRGETGYVAGNKILQKSTDGGATFTDIYPAFKAAVGDDHFINTVTFGPGDEIFITSTSALIRSADGGTTFAKVSGNSGGNDFWRFDSDSWLVMGTTTKSQYTNDAGTSWTSASTGASIFEIGGVWNEYVYALGQGKIYRTPLEGLNTAARMILSEDGLAVAYGPSAVEFFSPEKPIEHLRVWTVTGKLVRDTKPASNRATLNYGSFVPGVYIARTLAGGKVFVNKIVIP
;
A
#
# COMPACT_ATOMS: atom_id res chain seq x y z
N MET A 1 35.67 27.88 85.86
CA MET A 1 35.08 26.54 85.63
C MET A 1 34.10 26.70 84.47
N LYS A 2 34.41 26.13 83.29
CA LYS A 2 33.59 26.17 82.06
C LYS A 2 32.73 24.91 82.00
N GLN A 3 31.40 25.01 81.90
CA GLN A 3 30.50 23.94 81.43
C GLN A 3 29.26 24.63 80.80
N LEU A 4 29.23 24.80 79.48
CA LEU A 4 28.73 23.90 78.42
C LEU A 4 27.19 23.79 78.40
N TYR A 5 26.55 24.67 77.62
CA TYR A 5 25.15 24.53 77.19
C TYR A 5 25.11 23.65 75.94
N LEU A 6 24.39 22.54 76.03
CA LEU A 6 24.13 21.64 74.91
C LEU A 6 22.93 22.17 74.11
N PHE A 7 23.18 22.73 72.92
CA PHE A 7 22.12 23.02 71.95
C PHE A 7 21.86 21.76 71.12
N ILE A 8 20.67 21.17 71.24
CA ILE A 8 20.18 20.14 70.33
C ILE A 8 19.64 20.87 69.09
N LEU A 9 20.40 20.81 68.00
CA LEU A 9 19.97 21.29 66.68
C LEU A 9 19.11 20.17 66.04
N ALA A 10 17.79 20.33 66.05
CA ALA A 10 16.90 19.50 65.25
C ALA A 10 17.03 19.92 63.78
N ILE A 11 17.73 19.12 62.98
CA ILE A 11 17.77 19.27 61.53
C ILE A 11 16.42 18.77 60.99
N LEU A 12 15.53 19.70 60.61
CA LEU A 12 14.43 19.37 59.71
C LEU A 12 15.05 19.02 58.35
N LEU A 13 15.12 17.72 58.05
CA LEU A 13 15.24 17.24 56.68
C LEU A 13 13.95 17.61 55.96
N ALA A 14 13.95 18.74 55.27
CA ALA A 14 12.98 19.01 54.22
C ALA A 14 13.20 17.96 53.13
N GLY A 15 12.48 16.84 53.23
CA GLY A 15 12.38 15.88 52.14
C GLY A 15 11.81 16.61 50.94
N THR A 16 12.63 16.84 49.92
CA THR A 16 12.13 17.23 48.60
C THR A 16 11.30 16.06 48.10
N THR A 17 9.98 16.16 48.21
CA THR A 17 9.08 15.21 47.53
C THR A 17 9.30 15.40 46.03
N ILE A 18 10.01 14.47 45.40
CA ILE A 18 10.10 14.40 43.94
C ILE A 18 8.66 14.22 43.46
N ALA A 19 8.18 15.12 42.60
CA ALA A 19 6.85 15.02 42.03
C ALA A 19 6.73 13.67 41.31
N GLN A 20 5.64 12.95 41.56
CA GLN A 20 5.38 11.69 40.87
C GLN A 20 5.11 11.97 39.39
N PRO A 21 5.54 11.09 38.47
CA PRO A 21 5.22 11.24 37.05
C PRO A 21 3.70 11.15 36.85
N VAL A 22 3.17 12.00 35.97
CA VAL A 22 1.74 12.09 35.64
C VAL A 22 1.53 11.76 34.17
N PHE A 23 0.73 10.74 33.91
CA PHE A 23 0.34 10.32 32.57
C PHE A 23 -1.03 10.90 32.21
N ASN A 24 -1.04 11.89 31.31
CA ASN A 24 -2.25 12.52 30.79
C ASN A 24 -2.56 11.97 29.38
N TRP A 25 -2.86 10.67 29.32
CA TRP A 25 -3.12 10.00 28.05
C TRP A 25 -4.35 10.59 27.35
N THR A 26 -4.15 10.95 26.09
CA THR A 26 -5.21 11.23 25.10
C THR A 26 -5.12 10.21 24.00
N SER A 27 -6.21 9.97 23.26
CA SER A 27 -6.23 8.99 22.17
C SER A 27 -6.93 9.49 20.94
N THR A 28 -6.41 9.12 19.77
CA THR A 28 -7.05 9.31 18.46
C THR A 28 -7.34 7.94 17.85
N GLU A 29 -8.57 7.74 17.37
CA GLU A 29 -8.91 6.52 16.63
C GLU A 29 -8.43 6.61 15.18
N ILE A 30 -7.70 5.59 14.75
CA ILE A 30 -7.16 5.47 13.39
C ILE A 30 -8.00 4.47 12.59
N ARG A 31 -8.23 3.29 13.16
CA ARG A 31 -9.01 2.24 12.53
C ARG A 31 -9.61 1.31 13.57
N ALA A 32 -10.91 1.41 13.79
CA ALA A 32 -11.59 0.70 14.88
C ALA A 32 -11.24 -0.80 14.91
N LYS A 33 -10.93 -1.32 16.11
CA LYS A 33 -10.64 -2.75 16.39
C LYS A 33 -9.39 -3.35 15.73
N LYS A 34 -8.62 -2.61 14.92
CA LYS A 34 -7.40 -3.11 14.27
C LYS A 34 -6.14 -2.80 15.09
N ASN A 35 -5.27 -3.77 15.29
CA ASN A 35 -4.04 -3.54 16.08
C ASN A 35 -3.07 -2.66 15.30
N LEU A 36 -2.67 -1.53 15.89
CA LEU A 36 -1.57 -0.72 15.38
C LEU A 36 -0.26 -1.35 15.84
N GLN A 37 0.70 -1.52 14.92
CA GLN A 37 1.87 -2.38 15.13
C GLN A 37 3.18 -1.61 15.25
N LYS A 38 3.38 -0.54 14.47
CA LYS A 38 4.67 0.13 14.35
C LYS A 38 4.48 1.62 14.08
N MET A 39 5.41 2.42 14.59
CA MET A 39 5.49 3.86 14.30
C MET A 39 6.95 4.26 14.03
N THR A 40 7.12 5.16 13.08
CA THR A 40 8.41 5.78 12.75
C THR A 40 8.26 7.29 12.68
N VAL A 41 9.34 8.00 12.99
CA VAL A 41 9.40 9.45 12.96
C VAL A 41 10.58 9.87 12.07
N SER A 42 10.34 10.83 11.18
CA SER A 42 11.39 11.50 10.42
C SER A 42 11.12 13.01 10.43
N GLY A 43 12.07 13.79 10.94
CA GLY A 43 11.88 15.23 11.12
C GLY A 43 10.62 15.55 11.93
N ASN A 44 9.72 16.32 11.34
CA ASN A 44 8.46 16.75 11.96
C ASN A 44 7.26 15.90 11.53
N GLU A 45 7.49 14.70 10.98
CA GLU A 45 6.44 13.84 10.46
C GLU A 45 6.51 12.45 11.11
N ALA A 46 5.36 11.81 11.22
CA ALA A 46 5.23 10.46 11.78
C ALA A 46 4.41 9.56 10.86
N VAL A 47 4.78 8.28 10.81
CA VAL A 47 4.05 7.24 10.07
C VAL A 47 3.73 6.09 11.00
N VAL A 48 2.51 5.57 10.89
CA VAL A 48 2.00 4.45 11.67
C VAL A 48 1.53 3.36 10.74
N ALA A 49 1.95 2.13 11.03
CA ALA A 49 1.54 0.93 10.33
C ALA A 49 0.84 -0.06 11.27
N GLY A 50 -0.13 -0.80 10.75
CA GLY A 50 -0.87 -1.81 11.51
C GLY A 50 -1.85 -2.61 10.67
N PHE A 51 -2.76 -3.28 11.37
CA PHE A 51 -3.69 -4.22 10.78
C PHE A 51 -4.83 -3.52 10.03
N GLY A 52 -5.47 -4.26 9.12
CA GLY A 52 -6.61 -3.80 8.34
C GLY A 52 -6.31 -2.62 7.42
N ARG A 53 -5.15 -2.61 6.75
CA ARG A 53 -4.64 -1.52 5.90
C ARG A 53 -4.39 -0.21 6.65
N SER A 54 -4.12 -0.28 7.95
CA SER A 54 -3.73 0.92 8.71
C SER A 54 -2.31 1.34 8.30
N PHE A 55 -2.19 2.30 7.39
CA PHE A 55 -0.90 2.91 7.02
C PHE A 55 -1.06 4.42 6.83
N VAL A 56 -0.89 5.14 7.92
CA VAL A 56 -1.26 6.56 8.02
C VAL A 56 -0.05 7.44 8.37
N LYS A 57 -0.07 8.67 7.87
CA LYS A 57 0.95 9.69 8.12
C LYS A 57 0.35 10.93 8.77
N SER A 58 1.09 11.51 9.71
CA SER A 58 0.79 12.80 10.32
C SER A 58 1.91 13.79 10.05
N THR A 59 1.53 15.01 9.68
CA THR A 59 2.43 16.14 9.40
C THR A 59 2.17 17.35 10.30
N ASP A 60 1.26 17.20 11.27
CA ASP A 60 0.72 18.25 12.13
C ASP A 60 0.83 17.89 13.62
N ASN A 61 1.92 17.21 13.98
CA ASN A 61 2.22 16.80 15.36
C ASN A 61 1.16 15.86 15.96
N GLY A 62 0.56 14.99 15.12
CA GLY A 62 -0.35 13.94 15.54
C GLY A 62 -1.78 14.43 15.77
N ALA A 63 -2.13 15.61 15.28
CA ALA A 63 -3.49 16.12 15.33
C ALA A 63 -4.38 15.42 14.30
N THR A 64 -3.87 15.19 13.09
CA THR A 64 -4.53 14.41 12.03
C THR A 64 -3.61 13.31 11.51
N TRP A 65 -4.23 12.25 11.00
CA TRP A 65 -3.58 11.08 10.42
C TRP A 65 -4.28 10.73 9.12
N ASN A 66 -3.56 10.79 8.01
CA ASN A 66 -4.10 10.58 6.67
C ASN A 66 -3.49 9.31 6.07
N ASP A 67 -4.28 8.53 5.34
CA ASP A 67 -3.75 7.36 4.62
C ASP A 67 -2.65 7.81 3.65
N VAL A 68 -1.52 7.11 3.68
CA VAL A 68 -0.40 7.30 2.73
C VAL A 68 -0.78 6.84 1.31
N GLY A 69 -1.82 6.00 1.24
CA GLY A 69 -2.33 5.46 0.00
C GLY A 69 -1.60 4.21 -0.50
N ILE A 70 -0.82 3.55 0.36
CA ILE A 70 -0.31 2.20 0.06
C ILE A 70 -1.52 1.26 -0.05
N LEU A 71 -1.60 0.51 -1.16
CA LEU A 71 -2.74 -0.38 -1.46
C LEU A 71 -4.08 0.37 -1.58
N THR A 72 -4.07 1.66 -1.95
CA THR A 72 -5.31 2.35 -2.34
C THR A 72 -5.91 1.62 -3.53
N LEU A 73 -7.19 1.28 -3.43
CA LEU A 73 -7.88 0.76 -4.58
C LEU A 73 -8.31 1.92 -5.46
N GLU A 74 -7.64 2.00 -6.59
CA GLU A 74 -8.14 2.70 -7.75
C GLU A 74 -8.99 1.72 -8.57
N PHE A 75 -9.99 2.21 -9.30
CA PHE A 75 -10.78 1.37 -10.20
C PHE A 75 -10.68 1.91 -11.63
N ASP A 76 -10.11 1.09 -12.51
CA ASP A 76 -10.00 1.40 -13.93
C ASP A 76 -11.29 1.03 -14.64
N PHE A 77 -12.19 2.00 -14.80
CA PHE A 77 -13.48 1.79 -15.44
C PHE A 77 -13.34 1.72 -16.95
N ILE A 78 -13.73 0.57 -17.51
CA ILE A 78 -13.42 0.22 -18.91
C ILE A 78 -14.64 0.25 -19.81
N ASP A 79 -15.83 -0.05 -19.27
CA ASP A 79 -17.05 -0.11 -20.07
C ASP A 79 -18.31 0.21 -19.25
N MET A 80 -19.35 0.70 -19.93
CA MET A 80 -20.67 0.92 -19.37
C MET A 80 -21.78 0.66 -20.39
N SER A 81 -22.95 0.25 -19.92
CA SER A 81 -24.13 0.07 -20.76
C SER A 81 -25.37 0.60 -20.08
N TRP A 82 -26.33 1.07 -20.88
CA TRP A 82 -27.57 1.70 -20.40
C TRP A 82 -28.78 1.24 -21.20
N SER A 83 -29.88 0.98 -20.50
CA SER A 83 -31.21 0.80 -21.06
C SER A 83 -32.22 1.62 -20.26
N GLY A 84 -32.78 2.65 -20.90
CA GLY A 84 -33.54 3.68 -20.21
C GLY A 84 -32.71 4.33 -19.09
N ASN A 85 -33.23 4.30 -17.87
CA ASN A 85 -32.55 4.83 -16.68
C ASN A 85 -31.64 3.80 -15.99
N SER A 86 -31.70 2.52 -16.35
CA SER A 86 -30.84 1.52 -15.74
C SER A 86 -29.51 1.45 -16.45
N GLY A 87 -28.42 1.37 -15.70
CA GLY A 87 -27.07 1.23 -16.25
C GLY A 87 -26.17 0.33 -15.41
N TYR A 88 -25.24 -0.31 -16.09
CA TYR A 88 -24.17 -1.09 -15.51
C TYR A 88 -22.82 -0.54 -15.96
N LEU A 89 -21.83 -0.70 -15.10
CA LEU A 89 -20.49 -0.14 -15.21
C LEU A 89 -19.51 -1.19 -14.68
N VAL A 90 -18.39 -1.40 -15.36
CA VAL A 90 -17.38 -2.38 -14.94
C VAL A 90 -15.97 -1.82 -14.91
N SER A 91 -15.16 -2.38 -14.02
CA SER A 91 -13.73 -2.05 -13.92
C SER A 91 -12.82 -3.25 -14.15
N ASN A 92 -11.59 -2.97 -14.54
CA ASN A 92 -10.52 -3.97 -14.54
C ASN A 92 -10.10 -4.36 -13.11
N ARG A 93 -9.38 -5.48 -13.02
CA ARG A 93 -8.59 -5.80 -11.81
C ARG A 93 -7.43 -4.82 -11.67
N ASN A 94 -6.97 -4.61 -10.44
CA ASN A 94 -5.77 -3.82 -10.19
C ASN A 94 -4.73 -4.60 -9.40
N LYS A 95 -3.47 -4.46 -9.80
CA LYS A 95 -2.37 -5.10 -9.09
C LYS A 95 -2.11 -4.36 -7.79
N LEU A 96 -2.07 -5.10 -6.69
CA LEU A 96 -1.79 -4.60 -5.36
C LEU A 96 -0.29 -4.65 -5.07
N THR A 97 0.32 -5.81 -5.29
CA THR A 97 1.71 -6.07 -4.94
C THR A 97 2.33 -7.08 -5.89
N ASP A 98 3.62 -6.91 -6.18
CA ASP A 98 4.43 -7.87 -6.91
C ASP A 98 4.73 -9.11 -6.04
N GLY A 99 4.67 -10.29 -6.64
CA GLY A 99 4.91 -11.56 -5.97
C GLY A 99 4.84 -12.75 -6.92
N PHE A 100 4.74 -13.96 -6.37
CA PHE A 100 4.59 -15.18 -7.18
C PHE A 100 3.40 -16.05 -6.70
N PRO A 101 2.20 -15.90 -7.29
CA PRO A 101 1.82 -14.88 -8.29
C PRO A 101 1.65 -13.49 -7.67
N ASP A 102 1.61 -12.47 -8.55
CA ASP A 102 1.21 -11.10 -8.19
C ASP A 102 -0.16 -11.09 -7.49
N SER A 103 -0.35 -10.18 -6.55
CA SER A 103 -1.62 -10.00 -5.83
C SER A 103 -2.48 -8.95 -6.49
N TYR A 104 -3.80 -9.19 -6.59
CA TYR A 104 -4.73 -8.30 -7.29
C TYR A 104 -6.00 -8.05 -6.47
N SER A 105 -6.51 -6.82 -6.55
CA SER A 105 -7.92 -6.57 -6.26
C SER A 105 -8.76 -7.00 -7.46
N PRO A 106 -9.94 -7.61 -7.25
CA PRO A 106 -10.86 -7.86 -8.35
C PRO A 106 -11.40 -6.54 -8.88
N GLY A 107 -11.72 -6.51 -10.17
CA GLY A 107 -12.58 -5.48 -10.73
C GLY A 107 -13.98 -5.56 -10.14
N ILE A 108 -14.74 -4.48 -10.29
CA ILE A 108 -16.08 -4.34 -9.72
C ILE A 108 -17.12 -4.18 -10.81
N VAL A 109 -18.37 -4.45 -10.43
CA VAL A 109 -19.56 -4.16 -11.23
C VAL A 109 -20.44 -3.21 -10.43
N LEU A 110 -20.72 -2.05 -10.99
CA LEU A 110 -21.63 -1.07 -10.41
C LEU A 110 -22.94 -1.04 -11.19
N HIS A 111 -24.05 -0.90 -10.47
CA HIS A 111 -25.39 -0.74 -11.04
C HIS A 111 -26.02 0.58 -10.58
N SER A 112 -26.71 1.24 -11.50
CA SER A 112 -27.51 2.43 -11.25
C SER A 112 -28.91 2.25 -11.84
N PRO A 113 -29.99 2.40 -11.05
CA PRO A 113 -31.36 2.33 -11.55
C PRO A 113 -31.93 3.68 -12.00
N ASP A 114 -31.18 4.78 -11.87
CA ASP A 114 -31.69 6.15 -11.90
C ASP A 114 -30.84 7.12 -12.74
N ALA A 115 -30.41 6.65 -13.91
CA ALA A 115 -29.60 7.41 -14.87
C ALA A 115 -28.29 7.92 -14.26
N GLY A 116 -27.67 7.12 -13.38
CA GLY A 116 -26.36 7.38 -12.78
C GLY A 116 -26.39 8.39 -11.64
N ALA A 117 -27.55 8.66 -11.04
CA ALA A 117 -27.65 9.54 -9.88
C ALA A 117 -27.22 8.83 -8.58
N THR A 118 -27.55 7.54 -8.45
CA THR A 118 -27.06 6.65 -7.39
C THR A 118 -26.44 5.40 -7.96
N TRP A 119 -25.48 4.83 -7.22
CA TRP A 119 -24.72 3.65 -7.61
C TRP A 119 -24.64 2.66 -6.47
N LYS A 120 -24.67 1.37 -6.80
CA LYS A 120 -24.46 0.27 -5.86
C LYS A 120 -23.46 -0.72 -6.43
N ASN A 121 -22.61 -1.27 -5.56
CA ASN A 121 -21.78 -2.41 -5.91
C ASN A 121 -22.65 -3.66 -6.05
N VAL A 122 -22.48 -4.40 -7.14
CA VAL A 122 -23.11 -5.70 -7.35
C VAL A 122 -22.26 -6.76 -6.65
N GLU A 123 -22.86 -7.57 -5.78
CA GLU A 123 -22.16 -8.69 -5.15
C GLU A 123 -21.89 -9.80 -6.18
N LEU A 124 -20.63 -10.23 -6.27
CA LEU A 124 -20.19 -11.18 -7.29
C LEU A 124 -20.17 -12.64 -6.81
N THR A 125 -20.67 -12.93 -5.61
CA THR A 125 -20.67 -14.29 -5.05
C THR A 125 -21.47 -15.29 -5.88
N GLY A 126 -22.46 -14.83 -6.66
CA GLY A 126 -23.23 -15.64 -7.61
C GLY A 126 -22.64 -15.72 -9.03
N LEU A 127 -21.39 -15.32 -9.25
CA LEU A 127 -20.77 -15.31 -10.57
C LEU A 127 -20.30 -16.72 -11.01
N GLY A 128 -21.11 -17.36 -11.86
CA GLY A 128 -20.89 -18.76 -12.26
C GLY A 128 -21.53 -19.76 -11.30
N SER A 129 -21.37 -21.05 -11.60
CA SER A 129 -21.91 -22.13 -10.76
C SER A 129 -21.02 -23.37 -10.80
N GLY A 130 -20.95 -24.08 -9.68
CA GLY A 130 -20.16 -25.31 -9.52
C GLY A 130 -18.68 -25.05 -9.27
N ASP A 131 -17.93 -26.14 -9.13
CA ASP A 131 -16.56 -26.13 -8.58
C ASP A 131 -15.47 -26.23 -9.65
N ASN A 132 -15.82 -26.11 -10.95
CA ASN A 132 -14.83 -26.12 -12.02
C ASN A 132 -14.21 -24.72 -12.19
N PRO A 133 -12.93 -24.51 -11.83
CA PRO A 133 -12.29 -23.20 -11.92
C PRO A 133 -12.22 -22.64 -13.35
N ALA A 134 -12.21 -23.48 -14.37
CA ALA A 134 -12.22 -23.03 -15.76
C ALA A 134 -13.59 -22.49 -16.21
N LEU A 135 -14.68 -22.76 -15.48
CA LEU A 135 -16.05 -22.37 -15.87
C LEU A 135 -16.73 -21.42 -14.87
N SER A 136 -16.24 -21.38 -13.63
CA SER A 136 -16.84 -20.66 -12.51
C SER A 136 -15.80 -19.73 -11.87
N PRO A 137 -15.84 -18.42 -12.13
CA PRO A 137 -14.85 -17.47 -11.62
C PRO A 137 -14.75 -17.42 -10.10
N MET A 138 -15.83 -17.79 -9.39
CA MET A 138 -15.86 -17.86 -7.93
C MET A 138 -15.42 -19.22 -7.35
N ALA A 139 -15.16 -20.23 -8.18
CA ALA A 139 -14.63 -21.50 -7.71
C ALA A 139 -13.16 -21.36 -7.28
N LEU A 140 -12.78 -22.00 -6.17
CA LEU A 140 -11.39 -22.03 -5.75
C LEU A 140 -10.55 -22.89 -6.72
N PRO A 141 -9.32 -22.46 -7.12
CA PRO A 141 -8.56 -21.36 -6.53
C PRO A 141 -8.47 -20.11 -7.41
N ASN A 142 -9.59 -19.67 -7.99
CA ASN A 142 -9.61 -18.53 -8.90
C ASN A 142 -9.43 -17.19 -8.20
N PHE A 143 -8.87 -16.22 -8.93
CA PHE A 143 -8.64 -14.86 -8.47
C PHE A 143 -8.51 -13.86 -9.63
N GLY A 144 -8.40 -12.57 -9.29
CA GLY A 144 -8.11 -11.49 -10.24
C GLY A 144 -9.16 -11.36 -11.34
N LEU A 145 -10.43 -11.18 -10.93
CA LEU A 145 -11.55 -10.94 -11.83
C LEU A 145 -11.33 -9.63 -12.59
N ASP A 146 -11.27 -9.72 -13.91
CA ASP A 146 -10.91 -8.62 -14.78
C ASP A 146 -12.01 -8.43 -15.84
N PHE A 147 -12.97 -7.56 -15.52
CA PHE A 147 -14.08 -7.25 -16.43
C PHE A 147 -13.59 -6.38 -17.58
N GLN A 148 -14.12 -6.64 -18.77
CA GLN A 148 -13.63 -6.01 -20.00
C GLN A 148 -14.78 -5.40 -20.82
N SER A 149 -16.00 -5.91 -20.67
CA SER A 149 -17.18 -5.33 -21.32
C SER A 149 -18.48 -5.69 -20.61
N VAL A 150 -19.49 -4.83 -20.77
CA VAL A 150 -20.84 -5.01 -20.23
C VAL A 150 -21.90 -4.52 -21.21
N GLY A 151 -23.00 -5.26 -21.30
CA GLY A 151 -24.20 -4.82 -22.00
C GLY A 151 -25.44 -5.06 -21.14
N CYS A 152 -26.41 -4.13 -21.13
CA CYS A 152 -27.68 -4.35 -20.45
C CYS A 152 -28.88 -4.14 -21.39
N ALA A 153 -29.84 -5.08 -21.32
CA ALA A 153 -31.11 -4.94 -22.03
C ALA A 153 -32.13 -4.14 -21.21
N ASN A 154 -32.05 -4.27 -19.89
CA ASN A 154 -32.92 -3.62 -18.91
C ASN A 154 -32.30 -3.75 -17.51
N ASP A 155 -33.07 -3.37 -16.49
CA ASP A 155 -32.64 -3.38 -15.09
C ASP A 155 -32.23 -4.76 -14.57
N SER A 156 -32.91 -5.83 -15.01
CA SER A 156 -32.65 -7.19 -14.52
C SER A 156 -31.71 -8.01 -15.40
N VAL A 157 -31.60 -7.69 -16.69
CA VAL A 157 -30.83 -8.47 -17.67
C VAL A 157 -29.61 -7.72 -18.14
N ALA A 158 -28.43 -8.25 -17.78
CA ALA A 158 -27.14 -7.80 -18.25
C ALA A 158 -26.24 -8.98 -18.66
N ILE A 159 -25.30 -8.71 -19.56
CA ILE A 159 -24.25 -9.63 -19.98
C ILE A 159 -22.91 -8.98 -19.70
N LEU A 160 -22.01 -9.75 -19.09
CA LEU A 160 -20.64 -9.38 -18.79
C LEU A 160 -19.68 -10.28 -19.54
N PHE A 161 -18.54 -9.73 -19.91
CA PHE A 161 -17.36 -10.52 -20.21
C PHE A 161 -16.24 -10.15 -19.25
N LEU A 162 -15.58 -11.19 -18.74
CA LEU A 162 -14.43 -11.05 -17.87
C LEU A 162 -13.40 -12.14 -18.13
N ARG A 163 -12.18 -11.86 -17.67
CA ARG A 163 -11.08 -12.81 -17.54
C ARG A 163 -10.80 -13.06 -16.06
N TRP A 164 -10.26 -14.22 -15.74
CA TRP A 164 -9.79 -14.53 -14.38
C TRP A 164 -8.58 -15.47 -14.44
N MET A 165 -7.94 -15.63 -13.29
CA MET A 165 -6.75 -16.44 -13.12
C MET A 165 -7.05 -17.61 -12.20
N GLU A 166 -6.59 -18.81 -12.57
CA GLU A 166 -6.61 -20.00 -11.72
C GLU A 166 -5.20 -20.21 -11.17
N TYR A 167 -5.02 -20.25 -9.85
CA TYR A 167 -3.70 -20.49 -9.25
C TYR A 167 -3.08 -21.80 -9.73
N ASN A 168 -1.84 -21.72 -10.22
CA ASN A 168 -1.05 -22.85 -10.69
C ASN A 168 0.44 -22.59 -10.40
N PRO A 169 1.00 -23.16 -9.31
CA PRO A 169 2.37 -22.87 -8.90
C PRO A 169 3.43 -23.43 -9.86
N GLU A 170 3.05 -24.33 -10.77
CA GLU A 170 3.96 -24.87 -11.80
C GLU A 170 4.06 -23.97 -13.03
N ALA A 171 3.11 -23.05 -13.24
CA ALA A 171 3.15 -22.12 -14.33
C ALA A 171 4.22 -21.04 -14.09
N ASN A 172 4.90 -20.58 -15.16
CA ASN A 172 5.88 -19.49 -15.06
C ASN A 172 5.30 -18.18 -14.50
N SER A 173 3.99 -18.00 -14.57
CA SER A 173 3.25 -16.86 -14.00
C SER A 173 2.62 -17.15 -12.63
N GLY A 174 2.65 -18.40 -12.17
CA GLY A 174 1.92 -18.85 -10.98
C GLY A 174 0.41 -19.05 -11.19
N TYR A 175 -0.08 -18.97 -12.44
CA TYR A 175 -1.50 -19.14 -12.76
C TYR A 175 -1.78 -19.53 -14.23
N ASN A 176 -2.92 -20.17 -14.46
CA ASN A 176 -3.57 -20.30 -15.76
C ASN A 176 -4.57 -19.15 -15.97
N THR A 177 -4.92 -18.85 -17.22
CA THR A 177 -5.87 -17.79 -17.58
C THR A 177 -7.13 -18.35 -18.22
N HIS A 178 -8.27 -17.84 -17.78
CA HIS A 178 -9.60 -18.18 -18.28
C HIS A 178 -10.38 -16.93 -18.66
N SER A 179 -11.42 -17.11 -19.47
CA SER A 179 -12.35 -16.04 -19.80
C SER A 179 -13.72 -16.57 -20.18
N GLY A 180 -14.74 -15.73 -20.08
CA GLY A 180 -16.11 -16.17 -20.36
C GLY A 180 -17.14 -15.05 -20.39
N ILE A 181 -18.27 -15.35 -21.04
CA ILE A 181 -19.43 -14.49 -21.17
C ILE A 181 -20.49 -14.97 -20.19
N PHE A 182 -20.95 -14.08 -19.33
CA PHE A 182 -21.88 -14.38 -18.24
C PHE A 182 -23.13 -13.51 -18.35
N LYS A 183 -24.30 -14.09 -18.07
CA LYS A 183 -25.58 -13.39 -18.13
C LYS A 183 -26.30 -13.46 -16.79
N THR A 184 -26.83 -12.34 -16.34
CA THR A 184 -27.79 -12.27 -15.23
C THR A 184 -29.20 -12.02 -15.76
N SER A 185 -30.21 -12.41 -14.98
CA SER A 185 -31.61 -12.06 -15.20
C SER A 185 -32.32 -11.64 -13.90
N ASP A 186 -31.53 -11.37 -12.85
CA ASP A 186 -31.99 -11.09 -11.49
C ASP A 186 -31.18 -9.95 -10.82
N ARG A 187 -30.72 -8.98 -11.64
CA ARG A 187 -29.94 -7.81 -11.20
C ARG A 187 -28.58 -8.17 -10.59
N GLY A 188 -27.95 -9.22 -11.12
CA GLY A 188 -26.61 -9.63 -10.74
C GLY A 188 -26.53 -10.50 -9.48
N ALA A 189 -27.67 -10.96 -8.94
CA ALA A 189 -27.67 -11.92 -7.85
C ALA A 189 -27.10 -13.28 -8.29
N THR A 190 -27.39 -13.70 -9.53
CA THR A 190 -26.77 -14.87 -10.16
C THR A 190 -26.33 -14.57 -11.59
N TRP A 191 -25.27 -15.24 -12.03
CA TRP A 191 -24.73 -15.13 -13.38
C TRP A 191 -24.45 -16.49 -14.00
N LYS A 192 -25.10 -16.76 -15.13
CA LYS A 192 -24.93 -18.00 -15.89
C LYS A 192 -23.82 -17.85 -16.94
N ASN A 193 -22.85 -18.77 -16.95
CA ASN A 193 -21.85 -18.86 -18.01
C ASN A 193 -22.51 -19.31 -19.32
N LEU A 194 -22.44 -18.49 -20.36
CA LEU A 194 -23.02 -18.76 -21.69
C LEU A 194 -22.01 -19.34 -22.69
N SER A 195 -20.72 -19.11 -22.47
CA SER A 195 -19.66 -19.42 -23.45
C SER A 195 -18.88 -20.69 -23.13
N GLY A 196 -18.94 -21.17 -21.90
CA GLY A 196 -17.88 -22.03 -21.36
C GLY A 196 -16.58 -21.25 -21.16
N ASP A 197 -15.45 -21.96 -21.16
CA ASP A 197 -14.13 -21.33 -21.09
C ASP A 197 -13.66 -20.89 -22.49
N LEU A 198 -13.50 -19.59 -22.66
CA LEU A 198 -12.96 -18.98 -23.88
C LEU A 198 -11.44 -18.80 -23.82
N THR A 199 -10.78 -19.28 -22.76
CA THR A 199 -9.33 -19.23 -22.53
C THR A 199 -8.80 -17.78 -22.61
N ASN A 200 -7.95 -17.46 -23.58
CA ASN A 200 -7.35 -16.13 -23.79
C ASN A 200 -8.09 -15.25 -24.80
N THR A 201 -9.34 -15.59 -25.15
CA THR A 201 -10.16 -14.74 -26.03
C THR A 201 -10.43 -13.39 -25.33
N VAL A 202 -10.58 -12.32 -26.12
CA VAL A 202 -10.93 -10.99 -25.63
C VAL A 202 -12.23 -10.57 -26.29
N ILE A 203 -13.21 -10.15 -25.49
CA ILE A 203 -14.43 -9.45 -25.93
C ILE A 203 -14.29 -7.99 -25.55
N SER A 204 -14.33 -7.11 -26.54
CA SER A 204 -14.16 -5.67 -26.35
C SER A 204 -15.48 -4.91 -26.33
N THR A 205 -16.58 -5.53 -26.76
CA THR A 205 -17.87 -4.84 -26.90
C THR A 205 -19.05 -5.80 -26.75
N ILE A 206 -20.06 -5.37 -25.99
CA ILE A 206 -21.33 -6.06 -25.77
C ILE A 206 -22.43 -5.00 -25.91
N VAL A 207 -23.19 -5.07 -27.00
CA VAL A 207 -24.23 -4.07 -27.29
C VAL A 207 -25.58 -4.74 -27.42
N PHE A 208 -26.59 -4.13 -26.81
CA PHE A 208 -27.98 -4.54 -26.95
C PHE A 208 -28.72 -3.65 -27.97
N ASP A 209 -29.61 -4.29 -28.70
CA ASP A 209 -30.60 -3.70 -29.58
C ASP A 209 -31.97 -4.27 -29.19
N ASP A 210 -32.65 -3.59 -28.28
CA ASP A 210 -33.90 -4.03 -27.64
C ASP A 210 -33.78 -5.45 -27.06
N THR A 211 -34.17 -6.47 -27.82
CA THR A 211 -34.18 -7.89 -27.39
C THR A 211 -32.99 -8.70 -27.91
N THR A 212 -32.17 -8.16 -28.80
CA THR A 212 -31.00 -8.83 -29.38
C THR A 212 -29.70 -8.27 -28.81
N CYS A 213 -28.70 -9.11 -28.59
CA CYS A 213 -27.37 -8.70 -28.17
C CYS A 213 -26.32 -9.17 -29.18
N TYR A 214 -25.36 -8.29 -29.46
CA TYR A 214 -24.18 -8.55 -30.26
C TYR A 214 -22.94 -8.44 -29.39
N ILE A 215 -22.06 -9.43 -29.49
CA ILE A 215 -20.87 -9.56 -28.65
C ILE A 215 -19.66 -9.71 -29.56
N GLY A 216 -18.78 -8.72 -29.59
CA GLY A 216 -17.66 -8.63 -30.52
C GLY A 216 -16.30 -8.68 -29.81
N GLY A 217 -15.32 -9.30 -30.48
CA GLY A 217 -13.97 -9.36 -29.94
C GLY A 217 -12.95 -9.96 -30.90
N ASN A 218 -11.87 -10.50 -30.34
CA ASN A 218 -10.79 -11.13 -31.09
C ASN A 218 -11.24 -12.47 -31.68
N LYS A 219 -11.45 -12.52 -33.00
CA LYS A 219 -11.90 -13.70 -33.76
C LYS A 219 -13.27 -14.23 -33.36
N VAL A 220 -14.10 -13.40 -32.75
CA VAL A 220 -15.43 -13.76 -32.26
C VAL A 220 -16.44 -12.65 -32.54
N LEU A 221 -17.63 -13.07 -32.96
CA LEU A 221 -18.83 -12.26 -33.07
C LEU A 221 -20.02 -13.16 -32.77
N PHE A 222 -20.62 -12.98 -31.61
CA PHE A 222 -21.80 -13.74 -31.20
C PHE A 222 -23.06 -12.89 -31.27
N LYS A 223 -24.19 -13.58 -31.47
CA LYS A 223 -25.55 -13.06 -31.37
C LYS A 223 -26.31 -13.88 -30.32
N THR A 224 -27.06 -13.21 -29.47
CA THR A 224 -27.99 -13.85 -28.51
C THR A 224 -29.21 -12.98 -28.27
N GLY A 225 -30.19 -13.49 -27.54
CA GLY A 225 -31.43 -12.80 -27.19
C GLY A 225 -31.58 -12.61 -25.69
N VAL A 226 -32.35 -11.61 -25.27
CA VAL A 226 -32.55 -11.25 -23.85
C VAL A 226 -33.05 -12.43 -22.99
N ILE A 227 -33.88 -13.32 -23.54
CA ILE A 227 -34.37 -14.55 -22.87
C ILE A 227 -33.59 -15.81 -23.23
N SER A 228 -32.64 -15.74 -24.17
CA SER A 228 -31.84 -16.87 -24.62
C SER A 228 -30.61 -17.04 -23.73
N ASP A 229 -30.24 -18.29 -23.47
CA ASP A 229 -28.98 -18.64 -22.79
C ASP A 229 -28.00 -19.34 -23.74
N SER A 230 -28.18 -19.14 -25.05
CA SER A 230 -27.32 -19.70 -26.09
C SER A 230 -26.65 -18.58 -26.90
N LEU A 231 -25.38 -18.77 -27.22
CA LEU A 231 -24.62 -17.90 -28.13
C LEU A 231 -24.58 -18.51 -29.54
N ILE A 232 -24.89 -17.70 -30.54
CA ILE A 232 -24.77 -18.08 -31.96
C ILE A 232 -23.61 -17.31 -32.55
N SER A 233 -22.57 -18.00 -33.02
CA SER A 233 -21.47 -17.34 -33.73
C SER A 233 -21.91 -16.93 -35.13
N ILE A 234 -21.77 -15.65 -35.45
CA ILE A 234 -21.98 -15.08 -36.79
C ILE A 234 -20.67 -14.50 -37.36
N PHE A 235 -19.52 -14.82 -36.73
CA PHE A 235 -18.21 -14.28 -37.10
C PHE A 235 -17.81 -14.56 -38.55
N ALA A 236 -18.18 -15.73 -39.07
CA ALA A 236 -17.90 -16.09 -40.46
C ALA A 236 -18.54 -15.10 -41.46
N ASN A 237 -19.69 -14.49 -41.11
CA ASN A 237 -20.41 -13.56 -41.98
C ASN A 237 -19.61 -12.26 -42.21
N LEU A 238 -18.71 -11.89 -41.30
CA LEU A 238 -17.85 -10.70 -41.43
C LEU A 238 -16.79 -10.85 -42.53
N ASN A 239 -16.50 -12.08 -42.98
CA ASN A 239 -15.58 -12.37 -44.09
C ASN A 239 -14.15 -11.78 -43.93
N THR A 240 -13.59 -11.84 -42.72
CA THR A 240 -12.22 -11.35 -42.42
C THR A 240 -11.12 -12.41 -42.54
N SER A 241 -11.39 -13.49 -43.29
CA SER A 241 -10.50 -14.66 -43.39
C SER A 241 -10.12 -15.27 -42.02
N GLY A 242 -11.03 -15.16 -41.04
CA GLY A 242 -10.84 -15.71 -39.69
C GLY A 242 -9.94 -14.87 -38.76
N ASN A 243 -9.53 -13.66 -39.14
CA ASN A 243 -8.55 -12.86 -38.39
C ASN A 243 -9.08 -11.52 -37.84
N GLY A 244 -10.36 -11.19 -38.08
CA GLY A 244 -10.98 -9.97 -37.55
C GLY A 244 -10.93 -9.90 -36.02
N TYR A 245 -10.41 -8.79 -35.51
CA TYR A 245 -10.61 -8.37 -34.12
C TYR A 245 -11.57 -7.17 -34.15
N ILE A 246 -12.83 -7.41 -33.82
CA ILE A 246 -13.85 -6.37 -33.68
C ILE A 246 -13.52 -5.57 -32.42
N ASN A 247 -13.32 -4.26 -32.58
CA ASN A 247 -13.02 -3.37 -31.47
C ASN A 247 -14.32 -2.80 -30.87
N ASP A 248 -15.24 -2.33 -31.72
CA ASP A 248 -16.56 -1.86 -31.28
C ASP A 248 -17.69 -2.15 -32.28
N ILE A 249 -18.92 -2.10 -31.78
CA ILE A 249 -20.18 -2.27 -32.51
C ILE A 249 -21.14 -1.13 -32.15
N HIS A 250 -21.53 -0.35 -33.14
CA HIS A 250 -22.57 0.64 -33.03
C HIS A 250 -23.89 0.15 -33.63
N VAL A 251 -24.92 0.03 -32.79
CA VAL A 251 -26.30 -0.25 -33.21
C VAL A 251 -26.98 1.07 -33.55
N ALA A 252 -27.31 1.25 -34.83
CA ALA A 252 -27.99 2.45 -35.33
C ALA A 252 -29.52 2.27 -35.48
N GLY A 253 -30.01 1.04 -35.35
CA GLY A 253 -31.41 0.66 -35.38
C GLY A 253 -31.58 -0.87 -35.34
N SER A 254 -32.82 -1.36 -35.32
CA SER A 254 -33.19 -2.75 -35.00
C SER A 254 -32.51 -3.87 -35.82
N LYS A 255 -31.86 -3.50 -36.94
CA LYS A 255 -31.07 -4.36 -37.83
C LYS A 255 -29.88 -3.63 -38.45
N GLU A 256 -29.68 -2.35 -38.14
CA GLU A 256 -28.62 -1.53 -38.73
C GLU A 256 -27.43 -1.52 -37.77
N LEU A 257 -26.35 -2.19 -38.17
CA LEU A 257 -25.13 -2.34 -37.37
C LEU A 257 -23.95 -1.72 -38.11
N TYR A 258 -23.07 -1.08 -37.36
CA TYR A 258 -21.75 -0.66 -37.81
C TYR A 258 -20.72 -1.33 -36.92
N LEU A 259 -19.77 -2.03 -37.51
CA LEU A 259 -18.70 -2.69 -36.77
C LEU A 259 -17.36 -2.15 -37.23
N ILE A 260 -16.48 -1.93 -36.29
CA ILE A 260 -15.10 -1.57 -36.57
C ILE A 260 -14.17 -2.65 -36.05
N THR A 261 -13.18 -2.99 -36.87
CA THR A 261 -12.11 -3.89 -36.46
C THR A 261 -10.80 -3.12 -36.29
N VAL A 262 -9.88 -3.66 -35.50
CA VAL A 262 -8.57 -3.03 -35.28
C VAL A 262 -7.79 -2.85 -36.59
N ALA A 263 -7.88 -3.81 -37.53
CA ALA A 263 -7.04 -3.83 -38.73
C ALA A 263 -7.66 -4.44 -40.00
N HIS A 264 -8.91 -4.93 -39.97
CA HIS A 264 -9.52 -5.69 -41.08
C HIS A 264 -10.65 -4.97 -41.83
N GLY A 265 -11.08 -3.80 -41.38
CA GLY A 265 -12.08 -2.96 -42.01
C GLY A 265 -13.11 -2.41 -41.03
N ILE A 266 -13.98 -1.57 -41.59
CA ILE A 266 -15.21 -1.07 -41.00
C ILE A 266 -16.33 -1.66 -41.85
N PHE A 267 -17.36 -2.19 -41.21
CA PHE A 267 -18.43 -2.94 -41.85
C PHE A 267 -19.80 -2.38 -41.48
N LYS A 268 -20.76 -2.53 -42.39
CA LYS A 268 -22.17 -2.23 -42.18
C LYS A 268 -23.00 -3.49 -42.39
N SER A 269 -24.03 -3.67 -41.58
CA SER A 269 -25.12 -4.62 -41.83
C SER A 269 -26.45 -3.91 -41.74
N THR A 270 -27.42 -4.30 -42.56
CA THR A 270 -28.80 -3.82 -42.53
C THR A 270 -29.82 -4.95 -42.25
N ASP A 271 -29.31 -6.15 -42.01
CA ASP A 271 -30.10 -7.37 -41.79
C ASP A 271 -29.84 -7.99 -40.41
N GLY A 272 -29.22 -7.24 -39.49
CA GLY A 272 -28.96 -7.69 -38.13
C GLY A 272 -27.84 -8.74 -38.03
N GLY A 273 -26.85 -8.65 -38.92
CA GLY A 273 -25.61 -9.43 -38.91
C GLY A 273 -25.62 -10.69 -39.77
N ASP A 274 -26.63 -10.87 -40.62
CA ASP A 274 -26.69 -12.00 -41.55
C ASP A 274 -25.71 -11.77 -42.72
N THR A 275 -25.58 -10.52 -43.19
CA THR A 275 -24.56 -10.10 -44.14
C THR A 275 -23.86 -8.81 -43.70
N PHE A 276 -22.61 -8.65 -44.14
CA PHE A 276 -21.81 -7.45 -43.87
C PHE A 276 -21.19 -6.91 -45.16
N GLU A 277 -21.32 -5.59 -45.37
CA GLU A 277 -20.64 -4.85 -46.41
C GLU A 277 -19.46 -4.08 -45.80
N LYS A 278 -18.27 -4.21 -46.40
CA LYS A 278 -17.07 -3.51 -45.95
C LYS A 278 -16.97 -2.14 -46.62
N PHE A 279 -16.77 -1.08 -45.84
CA PHE A 279 -16.48 0.24 -46.38
C PHE A 279 -15.09 0.29 -47.04
N SER A 280 -15.00 1.04 -48.15
CA SER A 280 -13.72 1.39 -48.76
C SER A 280 -13.25 2.74 -48.23
N ILE A 281 -12.42 2.72 -47.18
CA ILE A 281 -11.92 3.92 -46.51
C ILE A 281 -10.47 4.17 -46.88
N THR A 282 -10.17 5.33 -47.49
CA THR A 282 -8.80 5.67 -47.87
C THR A 282 -7.93 5.96 -46.64
N GLY A 283 -6.76 5.32 -46.59
CA GLY A 283 -5.71 5.58 -45.60
C GLY A 283 -5.86 4.83 -44.27
N ILE A 284 -6.92 4.05 -44.06
CA ILE A 284 -7.08 3.20 -42.88
C ILE A 284 -7.64 1.81 -43.23
N THR A 285 -7.29 0.82 -42.43
CA THR A 285 -7.80 -0.55 -42.55
C THR A 285 -8.56 -0.99 -41.30
N GLY A 286 -8.88 -0.07 -40.40
CA GLY A 286 -9.49 -0.33 -39.10
C GLY A 286 -9.44 0.90 -38.21
N GLY A 287 -9.89 0.76 -36.97
CA GLY A 287 -9.89 1.83 -35.98
C GLY A 287 -10.37 1.34 -34.62
N ASN A 288 -10.72 2.29 -33.77
CA ASN A 288 -11.12 2.03 -32.39
C ASN A 288 -12.64 2.08 -32.24
N ASP A 289 -13.31 3.09 -32.80
CA ASP A 289 -14.76 3.24 -32.68
C ASP A 289 -15.38 3.77 -33.99
N ILE A 290 -16.67 3.46 -34.21
CA ILE A 290 -17.50 3.91 -35.32
C ILE A 290 -18.83 4.43 -34.78
N TYR A 291 -19.23 5.64 -35.17
CA TYR A 291 -20.48 6.24 -34.72
C TYR A 291 -21.27 6.81 -35.90
N LYS A 292 -22.57 6.47 -35.97
CA LYS A 292 -23.50 7.09 -36.92
C LYS A 292 -24.08 8.35 -36.29
N VAL A 293 -23.61 9.51 -36.75
CA VAL A 293 -24.07 10.82 -36.25
C VAL A 293 -25.47 11.13 -36.76
N ASP A 294 -25.72 10.86 -38.05
CA ASP A 294 -27.03 10.86 -38.69
C ASP A 294 -27.00 9.99 -39.96
N ASP A 295 -28.06 10.02 -40.76
CA ASP A 295 -28.20 9.19 -41.96
C ASP A 295 -27.12 9.43 -43.04
N LYS A 296 -26.41 10.57 -42.99
CA LYS A 296 -25.33 10.90 -43.93
C LYS A 296 -23.97 10.95 -43.27
N THR A 297 -23.93 11.28 -41.99
CA THR A 297 -22.70 11.61 -41.28
C THR A 297 -22.23 10.43 -40.45
N LEU A 298 -21.05 9.89 -40.78
CA LEU A 298 -20.39 8.82 -40.04
C LEU A 298 -19.04 9.32 -39.52
N PHE A 299 -18.64 8.86 -38.33
CA PHE A 299 -17.33 9.17 -37.76
C PHE A 299 -16.62 7.89 -37.33
N VAL A 300 -15.35 7.76 -37.73
CA VAL A 300 -14.45 6.69 -37.32
C VAL A 300 -13.36 7.29 -36.43
N GLY A 301 -13.32 6.84 -35.17
CA GLY A 301 -12.19 7.07 -34.27
C GLY A 301 -11.07 6.09 -34.58
N GLY A 302 -9.84 6.58 -34.67
CA GLY A 302 -8.66 5.74 -34.88
C GLY A 302 -7.45 6.22 -34.10
N GLY A 303 -6.33 5.52 -34.27
CA GLY A 303 -5.05 5.99 -33.75
C GLY A 303 -4.64 7.34 -34.34
N SER A 304 -3.60 7.97 -33.77
CA SER A 304 -3.06 9.26 -34.23
C SER A 304 -3.01 9.40 -35.76
N GLY A 305 -3.73 10.40 -36.31
CA GLY A 305 -3.79 10.68 -37.75
C GLY A 305 -4.70 9.77 -38.57
N LYS A 306 -5.45 8.86 -37.94
CA LYS A 306 -6.27 7.83 -38.60
C LYS A 306 -7.77 8.02 -38.42
N SER A 307 -8.23 9.03 -37.70
CA SER A 307 -9.66 9.32 -37.61
C SER A 307 -10.20 9.81 -38.96
N ARG A 308 -11.40 9.37 -39.33
CA ARG A 308 -12.04 9.68 -40.62
C ARG A 308 -13.49 10.07 -40.40
N PHE A 309 -14.04 10.89 -41.30
CA PHE A 309 -15.47 11.15 -41.32
C PHE A 309 -16.01 11.06 -42.75
N SER A 310 -17.31 10.79 -42.86
CA SER A 310 -18.08 10.81 -44.11
C SER A 310 -19.31 11.70 -43.92
N ASN A 311 -19.74 12.39 -44.98
CA ASN A 311 -20.99 13.16 -45.04
C ASN A 311 -21.93 12.68 -46.16
N ASP A 312 -21.68 11.48 -46.69
CA ASP A 312 -22.40 10.84 -47.79
C ASP A 312 -22.70 9.35 -47.50
N ALA A 313 -22.98 9.04 -46.23
CA ALA A 313 -23.32 7.72 -45.72
C ALA A 313 -22.23 6.64 -45.93
N GLY A 314 -20.96 7.06 -45.96
CA GLY A 314 -19.80 6.19 -46.07
C GLY A 314 -19.35 5.92 -47.51
N ALA A 315 -19.91 6.61 -48.50
CA ALA A 315 -19.48 6.49 -49.90
C ALA A 315 -18.08 7.11 -50.13
N THR A 316 -17.80 8.24 -49.49
CA THR A 316 -16.47 8.85 -49.45
C THR A 316 -16.06 9.21 -48.02
N TRP A 317 -14.75 9.26 -47.79
CA TRP A 317 -14.17 9.49 -46.47
C TRP A 317 -13.06 10.53 -46.54
N THR A 318 -13.08 11.45 -45.59
CA THR A 318 -12.09 12.53 -45.46
C THR A 318 -11.37 12.41 -44.12
N ASP A 319 -10.14 12.92 -44.06
CA ASP A 319 -9.39 13.02 -42.81
C ASP A 319 -10.12 13.92 -41.80
N ALA A 320 -10.20 13.47 -40.54
CA ALA A 320 -10.83 14.23 -39.46
C ALA A 320 -9.93 15.30 -38.85
N GLY A 321 -8.66 15.43 -39.25
CA GLY A 321 -7.74 16.46 -38.78
C GLY A 321 -7.25 16.28 -37.34
N LEU A 322 -7.27 15.04 -36.81
CA LEU A 322 -6.85 14.71 -35.45
C LEU A 322 -5.47 14.05 -35.44
N THR A 323 -4.54 14.62 -34.67
CA THR A 323 -3.19 14.10 -34.48
C THR A 323 -3.04 13.27 -33.20
N THR A 324 -4.14 12.95 -32.53
CA THR A 324 -4.18 12.11 -31.33
C THR A 324 -5.00 10.85 -31.60
N SER A 325 -4.76 9.81 -30.81
CA SER A 325 -5.60 8.61 -30.84
C SER A 325 -6.95 8.90 -30.19
N ILE A 326 -8.02 8.54 -30.89
CA ILE A 326 -9.39 8.57 -30.37
C ILE A 326 -9.77 7.14 -30.02
N TRP A 327 -10.03 6.89 -28.75
CA TRP A 327 -10.38 5.57 -28.25
C TRP A 327 -11.87 5.28 -28.40
N GLU A 328 -12.70 6.31 -28.26
CA GLU A 328 -14.16 6.20 -28.25
C GLU A 328 -14.82 7.50 -28.75
N VAL A 329 -16.02 7.38 -29.30
CA VAL A 329 -16.93 8.48 -29.61
C VAL A 329 -17.98 8.56 -28.51
N GLY A 330 -17.94 9.62 -27.69
CA GLY A 330 -18.90 9.85 -26.61
C GLY A 330 -20.33 10.20 -27.07
N GLY A 331 -20.52 10.35 -28.38
CA GLY A 331 -21.79 10.67 -29.01
C GLY A 331 -22.02 12.16 -29.25
N VAL A 332 -23.25 12.51 -29.63
CA VAL A 332 -23.67 13.89 -29.82
C VAL A 332 -24.15 14.48 -28.50
N PHE A 333 -23.53 15.59 -28.09
CA PHE A 333 -23.87 16.30 -26.86
C PHE A 333 -23.83 17.82 -27.10
N ASN A 334 -24.96 18.49 -26.86
CA ASN A 334 -25.13 19.93 -27.06
C ASN A 334 -24.61 20.40 -28.44
N ASP A 335 -25.22 19.88 -29.50
CA ASP A 335 -24.91 20.16 -30.92
C ASP A 335 -23.45 19.95 -31.33
N SER A 336 -22.72 19.12 -30.58
CA SER A 336 -21.33 18.78 -30.87
C SER A 336 -21.13 17.27 -30.83
N LEU A 337 -20.29 16.76 -31.74
CA LEU A 337 -19.74 15.42 -31.59
C LEU A 337 -18.62 15.47 -30.55
N VAL A 338 -18.66 14.57 -29.57
CA VAL A 338 -17.65 14.45 -28.51
C VAL A 338 -16.83 13.19 -28.74
N LEU A 339 -15.51 13.34 -28.71
CA LEU A 339 -14.56 12.23 -28.83
C LEU A 339 -13.73 12.10 -27.56
N LEU A 340 -13.38 10.87 -27.20
CA LEU A 340 -12.63 10.54 -26.00
C LEU A 340 -11.22 10.10 -26.41
N ALA A 341 -10.20 10.79 -25.92
CA ALA A 341 -8.80 10.46 -26.13
C ALA A 341 -8.19 9.94 -24.82
N LYS A 342 -6.85 10.01 -24.68
CA LYS A 342 -6.19 9.72 -23.42
C LYS A 342 -6.70 10.70 -22.34
N SER A 343 -6.14 11.90 -22.27
CA SER A 343 -6.47 12.84 -21.19
C SER A 343 -7.59 13.83 -21.49
N ASP A 344 -7.92 13.98 -22.77
CA ASP A 344 -8.79 15.03 -23.27
C ASP A 344 -10.07 14.46 -23.89
N ILE A 345 -11.14 15.26 -23.80
CA ILE A 345 -12.24 15.18 -24.75
C ILE A 345 -12.02 16.19 -25.89
N TYR A 346 -12.42 15.83 -27.10
CA TYR A 346 -12.42 16.74 -28.25
C TYR A 346 -13.87 16.98 -28.69
N LYS A 347 -14.22 18.25 -28.89
CA LYS A 347 -15.55 18.66 -29.37
C LYS A 347 -15.46 19.31 -30.74
N ILE A 348 -16.38 18.97 -31.63
CA ILE A 348 -16.64 19.70 -32.88
C ILE A 348 -18.13 19.95 -33.01
N SER A 349 -18.54 21.15 -33.42
CA SER A 349 -19.96 21.41 -33.70
C SER A 349 -20.44 20.57 -34.88
N LEU A 350 -21.69 20.12 -34.85
CA LEU A 350 -22.27 19.37 -35.97
C LEU A 350 -22.27 20.17 -37.27
N ALA A 351 -22.42 21.50 -37.18
CA ALA A 351 -22.32 22.39 -38.34
C ALA A 351 -20.93 22.33 -39.00
N ASN A 352 -19.86 22.42 -38.20
CA ASN A 352 -18.49 22.38 -38.71
C ASN A 352 -18.13 20.98 -39.24
N LEU A 353 -18.55 19.92 -38.54
CA LEU A 353 -18.34 18.54 -38.99
C LEU A 353 -18.98 18.30 -40.36
N LYS A 354 -20.25 18.70 -40.53
CA LYS A 354 -21.01 18.54 -41.78
C LYS A 354 -20.46 19.39 -42.92
N ALA A 355 -19.93 20.57 -42.61
CA ALA A 355 -19.25 21.45 -43.56
C ALA A 355 -17.82 20.99 -43.91
N GLY A 356 -17.31 19.91 -43.29
CA GLY A 356 -15.94 19.44 -43.50
C GLY A 356 -14.86 20.35 -42.88
N THR A 357 -15.24 21.27 -42.00
CA THR A 357 -14.33 22.24 -41.36
C THR A 357 -13.82 21.66 -40.03
N MET A 358 -12.78 20.83 -40.09
CA MET A 358 -12.24 20.06 -38.94
C MET A 358 -11.56 20.95 -37.88
N THR A 359 -12.36 21.58 -37.02
CA THR A 359 -11.91 22.48 -35.94
C THR A 359 -12.29 21.91 -34.59
N TRP A 360 -11.38 21.15 -34.00
CA TRP A 360 -11.59 20.48 -32.72
C TRP A 360 -11.21 21.36 -31.53
N VAL A 361 -12.04 21.34 -30.51
CA VAL A 361 -11.79 22.03 -29.24
C VAL A 361 -11.47 20.97 -28.17
N PRO A 362 -10.20 20.83 -27.76
CA PRO A 362 -9.82 19.91 -26.69
C PRO A 362 -10.18 20.48 -25.31
N LYS A 363 -10.45 19.57 -24.37
CA LYS A 363 -10.54 19.87 -22.94
C LYS A 363 -10.01 18.69 -22.14
N THR A 364 -8.95 18.92 -21.37
CA THR A 364 -8.42 17.93 -20.44
C THR A 364 -9.39 17.70 -19.29
N LEU A 365 -9.75 16.44 -19.07
CA LEU A 365 -10.65 16.02 -17.97
C LEU A 365 -10.01 14.98 -17.06
N SER A 366 -9.09 14.17 -17.57
CA SER A 366 -8.38 13.17 -16.77
C SER A 366 -6.90 13.14 -17.15
N PRO A 367 -6.07 14.01 -16.53
CA PRO A 367 -4.64 14.03 -16.81
C PRO A 367 -4.02 12.62 -16.70
N ASP A 368 -3.20 12.24 -17.68
CA ASP A 368 -2.44 10.99 -17.76
C ASP A 368 -3.21 9.66 -17.87
N ASN A 369 -4.52 9.65 -17.65
CA ASN A 369 -5.37 8.46 -17.80
C ASN A 369 -6.07 8.42 -19.14
N ASN A 370 -6.55 7.24 -19.56
CA ASN A 370 -7.41 7.11 -20.74
C ASN A 370 -8.89 7.27 -20.38
N ILE A 371 -9.63 8.05 -21.17
CA ILE A 371 -11.08 8.12 -21.08
C ILE A 371 -11.68 7.03 -22.00
N HIS A 372 -12.55 6.19 -21.45
CA HIS A 372 -13.02 4.98 -22.13
C HIS A 372 -14.44 5.05 -22.67
N LYS A 373 -15.41 5.55 -21.88
CA LYS A 373 -16.81 5.63 -22.33
C LYS A 373 -17.47 6.90 -21.83
N MET A 374 -18.46 7.36 -22.59
CA MET A 374 -19.33 8.47 -22.19
C MET A 374 -20.78 8.13 -22.53
N LYS A 375 -21.68 8.43 -21.60
CA LYS A 375 -23.12 8.35 -21.78
C LYS A 375 -23.72 9.74 -21.71
N VAL A 376 -24.34 10.17 -22.82
CA VAL A 376 -25.23 11.34 -22.85
C VAL A 376 -26.62 10.90 -22.39
N PHE A 377 -27.17 11.60 -21.40
CA PHE A 377 -28.54 11.37 -20.93
C PHE A 377 -29.52 12.35 -21.56
N ASP A 378 -29.11 13.61 -21.67
CA ASP A 378 -29.88 14.70 -22.28
C ASP A 378 -28.95 15.84 -22.73
N ALA A 379 -29.51 17.03 -23.01
CA ALA A 379 -28.74 18.17 -23.49
C ALA A 379 -27.76 18.75 -22.45
N ASP A 380 -28.03 18.58 -21.16
CA ASP A 380 -27.27 19.16 -20.05
C ASP A 380 -26.42 18.11 -19.31
N ASN A 381 -26.86 16.85 -19.32
CA ASN A 381 -26.33 15.79 -18.47
C ASN A 381 -25.58 14.71 -19.25
N ALA A 382 -24.36 14.41 -18.80
CA ALA A 382 -23.60 13.27 -19.28
C ALA A 382 -22.68 12.70 -18.20
N LEU A 383 -22.39 11.41 -18.31
CA LEU A 383 -21.44 10.66 -17.49
C LEU A 383 -20.25 10.23 -18.35
N LEU A 384 -19.06 10.24 -17.77
CA LEU A 384 -17.80 9.85 -18.41
C LEU A 384 -16.99 8.98 -17.46
N ILE A 385 -16.45 7.87 -17.97
CA ILE A 385 -15.59 6.95 -17.21
C ILE A 385 -14.24 6.73 -17.91
N GLY A 386 -13.25 6.27 -17.15
CA GLY A 386 -11.96 5.87 -17.67
C GLY A 386 -11.04 5.29 -16.60
N LEU A 387 -9.78 5.11 -16.99
CA LEU A 387 -8.70 4.68 -16.09
C LEU A 387 -8.43 5.75 -15.03
N GLY A 388 -7.65 5.43 -13.99
CA GLY A 388 -7.32 6.42 -12.97
C GLY A 388 -8.48 6.75 -12.04
N GLN A 389 -9.49 5.87 -11.93
CA GLN A 389 -10.77 6.16 -11.30
C GLN A 389 -11.47 7.40 -11.89
N THR A 390 -11.29 7.64 -13.19
CA THR A 390 -12.04 8.69 -13.88
C THR A 390 -13.53 8.34 -13.82
N PHE A 391 -14.30 9.06 -13.02
CA PHE A 391 -15.73 8.87 -12.87
C PHE A 391 -16.44 10.22 -12.72
N LEU A 392 -16.74 10.83 -13.87
CA LEU A 392 -17.10 12.24 -13.96
C LEU A 392 -18.51 12.43 -14.49
N ARG A 393 -19.22 13.42 -13.94
CA ARG A 393 -20.54 13.85 -14.41
C ARG A 393 -20.60 15.35 -14.66
N THR A 394 -21.30 15.73 -15.72
CA THR A 394 -21.67 17.11 -16.02
C THR A 394 -23.18 17.29 -15.91
N PHE A 395 -23.59 18.51 -15.56
CA PHE A 395 -24.99 18.95 -15.45
C PHE A 395 -25.22 20.28 -16.19
N ASP A 396 -24.24 20.70 -16.99
CA ASP A 396 -24.20 22.02 -17.62
C ASP A 396 -23.58 21.96 -19.02
N LYS A 397 -23.99 20.95 -19.81
CA LYS A 397 -23.60 20.81 -21.23
C LYS A 397 -22.10 20.52 -21.41
N GLY A 398 -21.47 19.97 -20.38
CA GLY A 398 -20.05 19.64 -20.37
C GLY A 398 -19.14 20.86 -20.17
N ILE A 399 -19.67 21.97 -19.63
CA ILE A 399 -18.88 23.15 -19.25
C ILE A 399 -18.08 22.83 -17.99
N ASN A 400 -18.68 22.20 -16.99
CA ASN A 400 -18.03 21.70 -15.79
C ASN A 400 -18.26 20.20 -15.62
N TRP A 401 -17.27 19.51 -15.07
CA TRP A 401 -17.32 18.09 -14.75
C TRP A 401 -16.97 17.92 -13.28
N LYS A 402 -17.72 17.06 -12.60
CA LYS A 402 -17.55 16.76 -11.17
C LYS A 402 -17.28 15.27 -11.01
N GLU A 403 -16.34 14.93 -10.16
CA GLU A 403 -16.15 13.55 -9.70
C GLU A 403 -17.38 13.08 -8.92
N LEU A 404 -17.79 11.84 -9.19
CA LEU A 404 -18.82 11.15 -8.42
C LEU A 404 -18.16 10.28 -7.33
N PRO A 405 -18.70 10.27 -6.11
CA PRO A 405 -18.23 9.35 -5.09
C PRO A 405 -18.53 7.90 -5.49
N LEU A 406 -17.63 6.99 -5.14
CA LEU A 406 -17.88 5.56 -5.29
C LEU A 406 -18.76 5.05 -4.14
N PRO A 407 -19.66 4.09 -4.40
CA PRO A 407 -20.31 3.36 -3.32
C PRO A 407 -19.27 2.57 -2.51
N GLU A 408 -19.62 2.19 -1.29
CA GLU A 408 -18.79 1.30 -0.49
C GLU A 408 -18.59 -0.02 -1.24
N VAL A 409 -17.34 -0.39 -1.46
CA VAL A 409 -16.95 -1.67 -2.06
C VAL A 409 -16.40 -2.53 -0.93
N PRO A 410 -16.96 -3.72 -0.65
CA PRO A 410 -16.39 -4.63 0.33
C PRO A 410 -15.02 -5.10 -0.18
N LEU A 411 -13.95 -4.62 0.43
CA LEU A 411 -12.60 -4.99 0.07
C LEU A 411 -12.07 -6.09 1.00
N PRO A 412 -11.02 -6.82 0.59
CA PRO A 412 -10.22 -7.63 1.50
C PRO A 412 -9.52 -6.84 2.62
N ASP A 413 -9.89 -5.56 2.82
CA ASP A 413 -9.28 -4.57 3.71
C ASP A 413 -9.01 -5.11 5.11
N ASP A 414 -9.85 -6.03 5.59
CA ASP A 414 -9.72 -6.57 6.93
C ASP A 414 -8.51 -7.49 7.15
N ASN A 415 -7.90 -8.00 6.08
CA ASN A 415 -6.82 -8.99 6.10
C ASN A 415 -5.46 -8.45 5.61
N LEU A 416 -5.38 -7.18 5.20
CA LEU A 416 -4.15 -6.56 4.72
C LEU A 416 -3.37 -5.96 5.90
N ASP A 417 -2.59 -6.80 6.57
CA ASP A 417 -1.97 -6.45 7.86
C ASP A 417 -0.50 -6.04 7.74
N PHE A 418 -0.19 -4.77 8.01
CA PHE A 418 1.20 -4.33 8.14
C PHE A 418 1.75 -4.70 9.52
N ASN A 419 2.91 -5.34 9.53
CA ASN A 419 3.54 -5.81 10.77
C ASN A 419 4.95 -5.23 10.99
N GLY A 420 5.61 -4.78 9.92
CA GLY A 420 6.95 -4.19 9.96
C GLY A 420 6.97 -2.79 9.36
N LEU A 421 7.68 -1.86 10.03
CA LEU A 421 7.96 -0.50 9.57
C LEU A 421 9.25 0.00 10.25
N ARG A 422 10.21 0.47 9.47
CA ARG A 422 11.51 0.97 9.93
C ARG A 422 12.04 2.07 9.03
N ASN A 423 12.73 3.06 9.61
CA ASN A 423 13.33 4.16 8.88
C ASN A 423 14.73 4.54 9.40
N ILE A 424 15.52 5.13 8.52
CA ILE A 424 16.68 5.96 8.86
C ILE A 424 16.49 7.26 8.09
N GLY A 425 16.16 8.33 8.81
CA GLY A 425 15.69 9.57 8.21
C GLY A 425 14.48 9.31 7.32
N ASP A 426 14.49 9.87 6.11
CA ASP A 426 13.39 9.78 5.14
C ASP A 426 13.38 8.46 4.35
N THR A 427 14.42 7.64 4.45
CA THR A 427 14.42 6.30 3.83
C THR A 427 13.81 5.30 4.77
N ALA A 428 12.77 4.60 4.31
CA ALA A 428 12.03 3.65 5.12
C ALA A 428 11.62 2.41 4.32
N VAL A 429 11.37 1.34 5.05
CA VAL A 429 10.85 0.07 4.55
C VAL A 429 9.68 -0.40 5.42
N ALA A 430 8.71 -1.06 4.80
CA ALA A 430 7.57 -1.67 5.49
C ALA A 430 7.27 -3.06 4.92
N CYS A 431 6.63 -3.92 5.70
CA CYS A 431 6.15 -5.21 5.22
C CYS A 431 4.74 -5.55 5.69
N MET A 432 4.01 -6.29 4.86
CA MET A 432 2.64 -6.73 5.06
C MET A 432 2.58 -8.26 5.11
N ASN A 433 1.77 -8.81 6.01
CA ASN A 433 1.56 -10.24 6.12
C ASN A 433 0.85 -10.82 4.88
N ARG A 434 1.00 -12.14 4.69
CA ARG A 434 0.23 -12.90 3.71
C ARG A 434 -1.25 -12.91 4.08
N PHE A 435 -2.11 -13.17 3.11
CA PHE A 435 -3.55 -13.37 3.30
C PHE A 435 -4.07 -14.47 2.38
N TYR A 436 -5.26 -15.00 2.67
CA TYR A 436 -5.83 -16.11 1.90
C TYR A 436 -6.21 -15.68 0.48
N LEU A 437 -5.73 -16.44 -0.50
CA LEU A 437 -6.27 -16.49 -1.85
C LEU A 437 -7.46 -17.45 -1.90
N ALA A 438 -7.26 -18.63 -1.33
CA ALA A 438 -8.23 -19.70 -1.24
C ALA A 438 -8.12 -20.36 0.14
N ASP A 439 -9.15 -20.22 0.95
CA ASP A 439 -9.28 -20.87 2.26
C ASP A 439 -10.13 -22.13 2.08
N TYR A 440 -9.47 -23.30 2.03
CA TYR A 440 -10.16 -24.55 1.78
C TYR A 440 -10.75 -25.08 3.10
N PRO A 441 -12.02 -25.50 3.12
CA PRO A 441 -12.59 -26.12 4.32
C PRO A 441 -11.76 -27.33 4.74
N SER A 442 -11.60 -27.53 6.05
CA SER A 442 -10.84 -28.66 6.61
C SER A 442 -11.40 -30.04 6.21
N THR A 443 -12.59 -30.10 5.62
CA THR A 443 -13.23 -31.30 5.08
C THR A 443 -12.73 -31.67 3.68
N VAL A 444 -12.05 -30.76 2.99
CA VAL A 444 -11.47 -30.97 1.66
C VAL A 444 -9.98 -31.27 1.85
N ALA A 445 -9.49 -32.34 1.22
CA ALA A 445 -8.07 -32.71 1.23
C ALA A 445 -7.24 -31.81 0.28
N LYS A 446 -7.34 -30.50 0.46
CA LYS A 446 -6.59 -29.47 -0.29
C LYS A 446 -5.97 -28.49 0.70
N ASN A 447 -4.78 -27.99 0.35
CA ASN A 447 -4.10 -26.98 1.13
C ASN A 447 -4.62 -25.59 0.77
N ASP A 448 -4.70 -24.70 1.75
CA ASP A 448 -4.97 -23.28 1.51
C ASP A 448 -3.93 -22.67 0.59
N ILE A 449 -4.36 -21.65 -0.15
CA ILE A 449 -3.49 -20.89 -1.04
C ILE A 449 -3.50 -19.45 -0.55
N TYR A 450 -2.34 -18.80 -0.65
CA TYR A 450 -2.11 -17.48 -0.08
C TYR A 450 -1.60 -16.53 -1.13
N PHE A 451 -2.06 -15.29 -1.07
CA PHE A 451 -1.28 -14.18 -1.57
C PHE A 451 -0.11 -13.94 -0.63
N GLN A 452 1.09 -13.83 -1.19
CA GLN A 452 2.30 -13.66 -0.41
C GLN A 452 2.29 -12.32 0.35
N GLY A 453 3.04 -12.26 1.44
CA GLY A 453 3.34 -10.99 2.10
C GLY A 453 4.11 -10.05 1.17
N ALA A 454 3.98 -8.75 1.41
CA ALA A 454 4.52 -7.72 0.54
C ALA A 454 5.52 -6.82 1.26
N ILE A 455 6.40 -6.17 0.49
CA ILE A 455 7.40 -5.24 1.00
C ILE A 455 7.29 -3.91 0.24
N PHE A 456 7.47 -2.81 0.95
CA PHE A 456 7.42 -1.47 0.40
C PHE A 456 8.63 -0.66 0.85
N ARG A 457 9.04 0.31 0.03
CA ARG A 457 10.17 1.20 0.30
C ARG A 457 9.86 2.62 -0.14
N THR A 458 10.45 3.58 0.56
CA THR A 458 10.46 5.01 0.22
C THR A 458 11.85 5.60 0.47
N THR A 459 12.13 6.75 -0.15
CA THR A 459 13.31 7.60 0.13
C THR A 459 12.94 9.03 0.52
N ASP A 460 11.65 9.34 0.61
CA ASP A 460 11.10 10.68 0.80
C ASP A 460 9.99 10.69 1.86
N ASN A 461 10.15 9.83 2.87
CA ASN A 461 9.22 9.69 3.99
C ASN A 461 7.77 9.44 3.53
N TRP A 462 7.63 8.50 2.59
CA TRP A 462 6.35 8.03 2.05
C TRP A 462 5.55 9.09 1.29
N ALA A 463 6.20 10.14 0.78
CA ALA A 463 5.57 10.99 -0.24
C ALA A 463 5.43 10.22 -1.56
N THR A 464 6.42 9.40 -1.90
CA THR A 464 6.35 8.36 -2.92
C THR A 464 6.84 7.03 -2.35
N TRP A 465 6.43 5.94 -2.99
CA TRP A 465 6.82 4.59 -2.56
C TRP A 465 6.89 3.63 -3.74
N THR A 466 7.61 2.54 -3.55
CA THR A 466 7.72 1.44 -4.50
C THR A 466 7.45 0.12 -3.79
N ASN A 467 6.71 -0.78 -4.44
CA ASN A 467 6.65 -2.17 -4.02
C ASN A 467 7.99 -2.86 -4.35
N LEU A 468 8.50 -3.68 -3.42
CA LEU A 468 9.65 -4.55 -3.67
C LEU A 468 9.12 -5.96 -3.90
N ASP A 469 9.54 -6.57 -5.00
CA ASP A 469 9.05 -7.87 -5.45
C ASP A 469 9.40 -8.99 -4.44
N ALA A 470 8.38 -9.51 -3.76
CA ALA A 470 8.52 -10.59 -2.79
C ALA A 470 8.95 -11.91 -3.46
N ALA A 471 8.73 -12.08 -4.77
CA ALA A 471 9.18 -13.23 -5.54
C ALA A 471 10.71 -13.34 -5.66
N LEU A 472 11.46 -12.31 -5.26
CA LEU A 472 12.92 -12.32 -5.25
C LEU A 472 13.50 -12.89 -3.95
N ILE A 473 12.67 -13.05 -2.90
CA ILE A 473 13.11 -13.56 -1.59
C ILE A 473 13.51 -15.02 -1.73
N GLY A 474 14.79 -15.33 -1.51
CA GLY A 474 15.33 -16.68 -1.58
C GLY A 474 15.39 -17.32 -2.97
N LYS A 475 14.99 -16.59 -4.02
CA LYS A 475 14.92 -17.11 -5.40
C LYS A 475 16.25 -17.67 -5.91
N ASP A 476 17.36 -17.06 -5.49
CA ASP A 476 18.71 -17.43 -5.91
C ASP A 476 19.34 -18.54 -5.02
N GLU A 477 18.59 -19.08 -4.04
CA GLU A 477 19.06 -20.15 -3.13
C GLU A 477 18.93 -21.56 -3.74
N GLY A 478 18.58 -21.65 -5.03
CA GLY A 478 18.48 -22.92 -5.76
C GLY A 478 17.23 -23.72 -5.41
N ASN A 479 17.32 -25.06 -5.47
CA ASN A 479 16.19 -25.99 -5.35
C ASN A 479 16.01 -26.54 -3.93
N ASP A 480 16.41 -25.81 -2.89
CA ASP A 480 16.20 -26.18 -1.48
C ASP A 480 14.93 -25.48 -0.94
N PRO A 481 13.82 -26.22 -0.70
CA PRO A 481 12.58 -25.64 -0.18
C PRO A 481 12.71 -24.98 1.20
N SER A 482 13.74 -25.34 1.97
CA SER A 482 14.01 -24.70 3.26
C SER A 482 14.71 -23.35 3.13
N ARG A 483 15.13 -22.96 1.92
CA ARG A 483 15.85 -21.69 1.64
C ARG A 483 15.19 -20.85 0.55
N ASN A 484 14.50 -21.49 -0.39
CA ASN A 484 13.82 -20.85 -1.50
C ASN A 484 12.29 -21.01 -1.39
N PRO A 485 11.58 -19.99 -0.87
CA PRO A 485 10.13 -20.03 -0.74
C PRO A 485 9.36 -19.93 -2.07
N GLN A 486 10.06 -19.74 -3.19
CA GLN A 486 9.44 -19.52 -4.52
C GLN A 486 9.34 -20.80 -5.35
N LEU A 487 9.79 -21.93 -4.81
CA LEU A 487 9.65 -23.22 -5.49
C LEU A 487 8.17 -23.62 -5.56
N PRO A 488 7.72 -24.34 -6.61
CA PRO A 488 6.32 -24.77 -6.73
C PRO A 488 5.78 -25.60 -5.56
N VAL A 489 6.66 -26.27 -4.82
CA VAL A 489 6.34 -27.04 -3.61
C VAL A 489 6.17 -26.17 -2.36
N CYS A 490 6.49 -24.88 -2.45
CA CYS A 490 6.35 -23.90 -1.38
C CYS A 490 5.10 -23.04 -1.58
N ASN A 491 4.54 -22.52 -0.48
CA ASN A 491 3.37 -21.65 -0.51
C ASN A 491 3.30 -20.74 0.72
N GLY A 492 2.58 -19.64 0.61
CA GLY A 492 2.29 -18.74 1.73
C GLY A 492 3.52 -18.09 2.32
N LEU A 493 4.39 -17.53 1.49
CA LEU A 493 5.44 -16.65 1.98
C LEU A 493 4.81 -15.47 2.74
N ASN A 494 5.17 -15.31 4.00
CA ASN A 494 4.65 -14.28 4.89
C ASN A 494 5.80 -13.43 5.43
N THR A 495 5.75 -12.13 5.14
CA THR A 495 6.75 -11.14 5.55
C THR A 495 6.26 -10.39 6.79
N SER A 496 6.99 -10.45 7.90
CA SER A 496 6.45 -9.97 9.19
C SER A 496 7.37 -9.12 10.06
N ALA A 497 8.70 -9.27 9.97
CA ALA A 497 9.62 -8.38 10.67
C ALA A 497 10.70 -7.91 9.69
N ILE A 498 10.96 -6.61 9.66
CA ILE A 498 11.85 -5.98 8.69
C ILE A 498 12.74 -4.96 9.39
N GLU A 499 13.97 -4.80 8.91
CA GLU A 499 14.92 -3.79 9.38
C GLU A 499 15.65 -3.13 8.21
N TYR A 500 15.74 -1.80 8.24
CA TYR A 500 16.62 -1.05 7.34
C TYR A 500 17.89 -0.65 8.08
N VAL A 501 19.01 -1.24 7.70
CA VAL A 501 20.32 -1.00 8.35
C VAL A 501 21.00 0.25 7.81
N GLY A 502 20.59 0.74 6.63
CA GLY A 502 21.22 1.84 5.91
C GLY A 502 21.98 1.37 4.67
N ASN A 503 22.36 2.30 3.79
CA ASN A 503 23.14 2.04 2.57
C ASN A 503 22.55 0.94 1.66
N GLY A 504 21.22 0.81 1.66
CA GLY A 504 20.50 -0.18 0.85
C GLY A 504 20.48 -1.61 1.43
N VAL A 505 20.97 -1.79 2.66
CA VAL A 505 20.91 -3.05 3.38
C VAL A 505 19.56 -3.21 4.09
N ILE A 506 18.86 -4.29 3.79
CA ILE A 506 17.55 -4.63 4.39
C ILE A 506 17.63 -6.06 4.93
N LEU A 507 17.15 -6.27 6.16
CA LEU A 507 16.90 -7.60 6.69
C LEU A 507 15.40 -7.84 6.79
N LEU A 508 14.99 -9.06 6.50
CA LEU A 508 13.60 -9.47 6.51
C LEU A 508 13.48 -10.86 7.10
N TRP A 509 12.70 -11.01 8.16
CA TRP A 509 12.21 -12.31 8.58
C TRP A 509 10.95 -12.68 7.79
N ALA A 510 10.98 -13.87 7.21
CA ALA A 510 9.86 -14.43 6.47
C ALA A 510 9.63 -15.91 6.84
N ARG A 511 8.37 -16.35 6.75
CA ARG A 511 7.94 -17.72 6.99
C ARG A 511 7.10 -18.26 5.84
N TRP A 512 7.14 -19.56 5.56
CA TRP A 512 6.38 -20.20 4.49
C TRP A 512 6.14 -21.68 4.76
N TYR A 513 5.29 -22.29 3.95
CA TYR A 513 5.01 -23.73 3.98
C TYR A 513 5.76 -24.47 2.88
N ASP A 514 6.32 -25.63 3.21
CA ASP A 514 6.92 -26.59 2.29
C ASP A 514 6.10 -27.88 2.27
N TYR A 515 5.71 -28.28 1.06
CA TYR A 515 4.92 -29.48 0.75
C TYR A 515 5.72 -30.54 0.00
N SER A 516 7.06 -30.47 0.02
CA SER A 516 7.96 -31.45 -0.60
C SER A 516 7.86 -32.85 0.03
N ALA A 517 7.35 -32.95 1.27
CA ALA A 517 7.12 -34.18 2.00
C ALA A 517 5.63 -34.43 2.26
N THR A 518 5.29 -35.66 2.67
CA THR A 518 3.92 -36.05 3.04
C THR A 518 3.32 -35.18 4.13
N GLU A 519 4.14 -34.78 5.11
CA GLU A 519 3.75 -33.85 6.16
C GLU A 519 4.25 -32.45 5.83
N ARG A 520 3.34 -31.47 5.83
CA ARG A 520 3.65 -30.05 5.63
C ARG A 520 4.65 -29.58 6.68
N ARG A 521 5.75 -28.98 6.22
CA ARG A 521 6.73 -28.30 7.07
C ARG A 521 6.51 -26.79 7.03
N GLU A 522 6.77 -26.12 8.15
CA GLU A 522 6.88 -24.66 8.21
C GLU A 522 8.36 -24.31 8.31
N HIS A 523 8.81 -23.42 7.44
CA HIS A 523 10.16 -22.87 7.45
C HIS A 523 10.09 -21.39 7.75
N ASN A 524 11.08 -20.87 8.46
CA ASN A 524 11.24 -19.44 8.61
C ASN A 524 12.70 -19.04 8.87
N ARG A 525 13.10 -17.91 8.28
CA ARG A 525 14.50 -17.46 8.26
C ARG A 525 14.58 -15.94 8.15
N VAL A 526 15.76 -15.39 8.44
CA VAL A 526 16.10 -14.02 8.07
C VAL A 526 16.84 -14.03 6.74
N PHE A 527 16.34 -13.21 5.81
CA PHE A 527 16.95 -12.90 4.54
C PHE A 527 17.59 -11.51 4.60
N ARG A 528 18.68 -11.32 3.85
CA ARG A 528 19.38 -10.05 3.73
C ARG A 528 19.49 -9.63 2.28
N SER A 529 19.21 -8.37 2.02
CA SER A 529 19.48 -7.68 0.77
C SER A 529 20.54 -6.60 0.98
N THR A 530 21.37 -6.34 -0.03
CA THR A 530 22.36 -5.25 -0.07
C THR A 530 22.14 -4.27 -1.22
N ASP A 531 21.07 -4.47 -1.99
CA ASP A 531 20.80 -3.75 -3.24
C ASP A 531 19.38 -3.16 -3.27
N ASN A 532 18.85 -2.80 -2.10
CA ASN A 532 17.50 -2.27 -1.89
C ASN A 532 16.38 -3.27 -2.24
N GLY A 533 16.58 -4.55 -1.93
CA GLY A 533 15.58 -5.60 -2.07
C GLY A 533 15.48 -6.21 -3.46
N LYS A 534 16.47 -5.98 -4.33
CA LYS A 534 16.53 -6.59 -5.68
C LYS A 534 17.10 -8.00 -5.65
N LYS A 535 17.88 -8.34 -4.62
CA LYS A 535 18.37 -9.68 -4.32
C LYS A 535 18.33 -9.95 -2.82
N TRP A 536 18.10 -11.21 -2.48
CA TRP A 536 17.96 -11.68 -1.11
C TRP A 536 18.75 -12.97 -0.91
N SER A 537 19.50 -13.04 0.18
CA SER A 537 20.24 -14.24 0.58
C SER A 537 19.89 -14.64 2.01
N VAL A 538 19.85 -15.93 2.28
CA VAL A 538 19.64 -16.48 3.62
C VAL A 538 20.87 -16.18 4.50
N VAL A 539 20.65 -15.63 5.70
CA VAL A 539 21.72 -15.29 6.66
C VAL A 539 21.57 -15.98 8.02
N THR A 540 20.50 -16.75 8.23
CA THR A 540 20.28 -17.55 9.44
C THR A 540 19.96 -19.00 9.11
N ASP A 541 20.10 -19.87 10.11
CA ASP A 541 19.50 -21.19 10.09
C ASP A 541 17.96 -21.10 10.03
N ASP A 542 17.31 -22.22 9.72
CA ASP A 542 15.86 -22.35 9.77
C ASP A 542 15.40 -22.48 11.23
N PHE A 543 14.50 -21.59 11.63
CA PHE A 543 13.97 -21.60 12.98
C PHE A 543 12.75 -22.52 13.15
N GLY A 544 12.27 -23.16 12.07
CA GLY A 544 11.18 -24.15 12.13
C GLY A 544 9.87 -23.57 12.68
N GLY A 545 9.42 -24.05 13.84
CA GLY A 545 8.13 -23.65 14.44
C GLY A 545 8.19 -22.46 15.41
N VAL A 546 9.33 -21.79 15.55
CA VAL A 546 9.47 -20.58 16.40
C VAL A 546 9.53 -19.30 15.57
N PHE A 547 9.20 -18.16 16.19
CA PHE A 547 8.93 -16.90 15.48
C PHE A 547 9.88 -15.79 15.91
N VAL A 548 10.34 -14.98 14.96
CA VAL A 548 11.05 -13.72 15.20
C VAL A 548 10.04 -12.60 15.43
N GLN A 549 10.26 -11.79 16.46
CA GLN A 549 9.44 -10.63 16.79
C GLN A 549 10.11 -9.31 16.42
N ASP A 550 11.45 -9.25 16.49
CA ASP A 550 12.18 -8.02 16.22
C ASP A 550 13.53 -8.29 15.56
N ILE A 551 13.89 -7.39 14.66
CA ILE A 551 15.23 -7.28 14.06
C ILE A 551 15.63 -5.83 14.25
N ARG A 552 16.76 -5.59 14.93
CA ARG A 552 17.21 -4.23 15.26
C ARG A 552 18.69 -4.07 15.04
N PHE A 553 19.07 -2.99 14.37
CA PHE A 553 20.45 -2.67 14.06
C PHE A 553 20.80 -1.24 14.48
N ARG A 554 22.08 -1.07 14.83
CA ARG A 554 22.73 0.23 15.03
C ARG A 554 24.13 0.13 14.44
N GLY A 555 24.29 0.71 13.24
CA GLY A 555 25.47 0.47 12.42
C GLY A 555 25.60 -1.01 12.07
N GLU A 556 26.79 -1.58 12.25
CA GLU A 556 27.05 -2.99 11.91
C GLU A 556 26.58 -3.99 12.99
N THR A 557 26.26 -3.51 14.19
CA THR A 557 25.80 -4.39 15.28
C THR A 557 24.28 -4.49 15.29
N GLY A 558 23.76 -5.71 15.36
CA GLY A 558 22.33 -5.93 15.42
C GLY A 558 21.92 -7.26 16.04
N TYR A 559 20.63 -7.39 16.29
CA TYR A 559 20.03 -8.53 16.97
C TYR A 559 18.79 -9.01 16.24
N VAL A 560 18.60 -10.33 16.24
CA VAL A 560 17.35 -11.00 15.84
C VAL A 560 16.80 -11.67 17.10
N ALA A 561 15.56 -11.35 17.47
CA ALA A 561 14.97 -11.83 18.71
C ALA A 561 13.52 -12.29 18.53
N GLY A 562 13.10 -13.26 19.33
CA GLY A 562 11.75 -13.82 19.26
C GLY A 562 11.48 -14.94 20.27
N ASN A 563 10.60 -15.86 19.91
CA ASN A 563 10.28 -17.04 20.71
C ASN A 563 11.47 -17.99 20.75
N LYS A 564 12.19 -18.04 21.88
CA LYS A 564 13.41 -18.85 22.02
C LYS A 564 14.52 -18.53 21.01
N ILE A 565 14.53 -17.30 20.49
CA ILE A 565 15.53 -16.81 19.54
C ILE A 565 16.18 -15.57 20.13
N LEU A 566 17.50 -15.54 20.16
CA LEU A 566 18.30 -14.33 20.37
C LEU A 566 19.65 -14.53 19.68
N GLN A 567 19.84 -13.87 18.54
CA GLN A 567 21.08 -13.92 17.78
C GLN A 567 21.69 -12.53 17.65
N LYS A 568 23.02 -12.45 17.56
CA LYS A 568 23.79 -11.21 17.41
C LYS A 568 24.59 -11.21 16.12
N SER A 569 24.61 -10.08 15.43
CA SER A 569 25.52 -9.78 14.31
C SER A 569 26.41 -8.60 14.66
N THR A 570 27.62 -8.58 14.11
CA THR A 570 28.58 -7.47 14.18
C THR A 570 29.10 -7.06 12.80
N ASP A 571 28.45 -7.52 11.72
CA ASP A 571 28.86 -7.34 10.33
C ASP A 571 27.72 -6.85 9.43
N GLY A 572 26.77 -6.11 10.00
CA GLY A 572 25.62 -5.57 9.28
C GLY A 572 24.65 -6.66 8.81
N GLY A 573 24.57 -7.77 9.56
CA GLY A 573 23.63 -8.86 9.35
C GLY A 573 24.09 -9.89 8.32
N ALA A 574 25.36 -9.89 7.91
CA ALA A 574 25.87 -10.89 6.99
C ALA A 574 26.02 -12.26 7.68
N THR A 575 26.38 -12.27 8.96
CA THR A 575 26.41 -13.47 9.80
C THR A 575 25.83 -13.23 11.19
N PHE A 576 25.36 -14.30 11.83
CA PHE A 576 24.75 -14.26 13.16
C PHE A 576 25.34 -15.34 14.08
N THR A 577 25.52 -14.98 15.35
CA THR A 577 25.89 -15.89 16.44
C THR A 577 24.70 -16.07 17.38
N ASP A 578 24.34 -17.32 17.69
CA ASP A 578 23.30 -17.62 18.67
C ASP A 578 23.78 -17.36 20.09
N ILE A 579 23.09 -16.46 20.79
CA ILE A 579 23.36 -16.09 22.19
C ILE A 579 22.18 -16.42 23.10
N TYR A 580 21.13 -17.07 22.58
CA TYR A 580 19.97 -17.48 23.37
C TYR A 580 20.33 -18.49 24.49
N PRO A 581 21.23 -19.47 24.30
CA PRO A 581 21.62 -20.37 25.38
C PRO A 581 22.24 -19.64 26.59
N ALA A 582 23.09 -18.65 26.35
CA ALA A 582 23.69 -17.83 27.40
C ALA A 582 22.64 -16.94 28.09
N PHE A 583 21.74 -16.34 27.31
CA PHE A 583 20.59 -15.61 27.83
C PHE A 583 19.74 -16.49 28.74
N LYS A 584 19.30 -17.66 28.27
CA LYS A 584 18.48 -18.61 29.02
C LYS A 584 19.18 -19.06 30.31
N ALA A 585 20.47 -19.40 30.24
CA ALA A 585 21.24 -19.77 31.43
C ALA A 585 21.28 -18.66 32.50
N ALA A 586 21.32 -17.40 32.08
CA ALA A 586 21.35 -16.26 32.99
C ALA A 586 19.97 -15.89 33.56
N VAL A 587 18.89 -16.06 32.79
CA VAL A 587 17.55 -15.58 33.17
C VAL A 587 16.54 -16.67 33.53
N GLY A 588 16.86 -17.95 33.30
CA GLY A 588 16.04 -19.09 33.71
C GLY A 588 15.17 -19.67 32.59
N ASP A 589 13.85 -19.59 32.75
CA ASP A 589 12.85 -20.22 31.87
C ASP A 589 12.98 -19.79 30.40
N ASP A 590 12.27 -20.49 29.50
CA ASP A 590 12.16 -20.01 28.12
C ASP A 590 11.39 -18.69 28.05
N HIS A 591 11.89 -17.76 27.24
CA HIS A 591 11.26 -16.46 27.05
C HIS A 591 10.77 -16.26 25.61
N PHE A 592 9.63 -15.60 25.51
CA PHE A 592 9.14 -14.99 24.27
C PHE A 592 9.60 -13.53 24.26
N ILE A 593 10.67 -13.25 23.52
CA ILE A 593 11.25 -11.90 23.43
C ILE A 593 10.44 -11.09 22.43
N ASN A 594 9.96 -9.92 22.84
CA ASN A 594 9.15 -9.02 22.01
C ASN A 594 10.00 -7.96 21.29
N THR A 595 11.01 -7.41 21.95
CA THR A 595 11.91 -6.41 21.35
C THR A 595 13.30 -6.39 22.00
N VAL A 596 14.27 -5.87 21.25
CA VAL A 596 15.60 -5.49 21.73
C VAL A 596 15.78 -3.99 21.54
N THR A 597 16.03 -3.27 22.64
CA THR A 597 16.23 -1.82 22.62
C THR A 597 17.68 -1.49 22.96
N PHE A 598 18.30 -0.64 22.16
CA PHE A 598 19.67 -0.21 22.38
C PHE A 598 19.79 0.85 23.49
N GLY A 599 20.75 0.65 24.40
CA GLY A 599 21.24 1.66 25.35
C GLY A 599 22.56 2.30 24.89
N PRO A 600 23.17 3.20 25.68
CA PRO A 600 24.49 3.76 25.41
C PRO A 600 25.58 2.69 25.25
N GLY A 601 26.50 2.90 24.31
CA GLY A 601 27.58 1.95 24.02
C GLY A 601 27.01 0.59 23.61
N ASP A 602 27.54 -0.48 24.22
CA ASP A 602 27.11 -1.86 23.96
C ASP A 602 25.87 -2.28 24.77
N GLU A 603 25.31 -1.40 25.60
CA GLU A 603 24.14 -1.75 26.41
C GLU A 603 22.93 -2.11 25.53
N ILE A 604 22.21 -3.16 25.92
CA ILE A 604 20.92 -3.54 25.37
C ILE A 604 19.92 -3.87 26.49
N PHE A 605 18.65 -3.58 26.21
CA PHE A 605 17.51 -4.04 26.97
C PHE A 605 16.72 -5.03 26.13
N ILE A 606 16.23 -6.09 26.77
CA ILE A 606 15.42 -7.12 26.16
C ILE A 606 14.11 -7.15 26.91
N THR A 607 13.03 -6.89 26.19
CA THR A 607 11.68 -6.95 26.75
C THR A 607 11.03 -8.23 26.28
N SER A 608 10.65 -9.08 27.23
CA SER A 608 9.89 -10.30 26.98
C SER A 608 8.51 -10.21 27.62
N THR A 609 7.66 -11.17 27.32
CA THR A 609 6.34 -11.28 27.93
C THR A 609 6.39 -11.42 29.47
N SER A 610 7.52 -11.84 30.06
CA SER A 610 7.62 -12.17 31.48
C SER A 610 8.75 -11.46 32.25
N ALA A 611 9.60 -10.68 31.58
CA ALA A 611 10.68 -9.93 32.21
C ALA A 611 11.19 -8.79 31.33
N LEU A 612 11.70 -7.74 31.98
CA LEU A 612 12.66 -6.81 31.43
C LEU A 612 14.07 -7.28 31.82
N ILE A 613 14.95 -7.41 30.83
CA ILE A 613 16.32 -7.89 31.01
C ILE A 613 17.28 -6.82 30.50
N ARG A 614 18.38 -6.60 31.20
CA ARG A 614 19.45 -5.70 30.82
C ARG A 614 20.74 -6.48 30.57
N SER A 615 21.49 -6.07 29.55
CA SER A 615 22.85 -6.50 29.29
C SER A 615 23.70 -5.27 29.00
N ALA A 616 24.72 -5.02 29.82
CA ALA A 616 25.59 -3.85 29.66
C ALA A 616 26.72 -4.06 28.63
N ASP A 617 26.91 -5.30 28.19
CA ASP A 617 28.05 -5.77 27.39
C ASP A 617 27.63 -6.37 26.04
N GLY A 618 26.48 -5.92 25.52
CA GLY A 618 26.00 -6.30 24.20
C GLY A 618 25.61 -7.77 24.09
N GLY A 619 25.14 -8.39 25.17
CA GLY A 619 24.59 -9.74 25.19
C GLY A 619 25.59 -10.82 25.59
N THR A 620 26.69 -10.47 26.26
CA THR A 620 27.61 -11.46 26.84
C THR A 620 27.12 -11.90 28.22
N THR A 621 26.58 -10.99 29.02
CA THR A 621 25.93 -11.27 30.30
C THR A 621 24.56 -10.61 30.38
N PHE A 622 23.66 -11.20 31.17
CA PHE A 622 22.26 -10.75 31.28
C PHE A 622 21.81 -10.72 32.74
N ALA A 623 21.00 -9.73 33.09
CA ALA A 623 20.37 -9.62 34.40
C ALA A 623 18.91 -9.15 34.28
N LYS A 624 18.01 -9.80 35.03
CA LYS A 624 16.62 -9.33 35.16
C LYS A 624 16.59 -8.01 35.92
N VAL A 625 15.81 -7.06 35.42
CA VAL A 625 15.51 -5.81 36.13
C VAL A 625 14.45 -6.11 37.20
N SER A 626 14.77 -5.80 38.45
CA SER A 626 13.90 -6.13 39.59
C SER A 626 12.60 -5.32 39.57
N GLY A 627 11.50 -5.93 40.04
CA GLY A 627 10.20 -5.26 40.14
C GLY A 627 9.41 -5.08 38.84
N ASN A 628 9.94 -5.52 37.70
CA ASN A 628 9.29 -5.44 36.39
C ASN A 628 9.05 -6.84 35.79
N SER A 629 7.81 -7.12 35.39
CA SER A 629 7.40 -8.43 34.83
C SER A 629 7.40 -8.48 33.31
N GLY A 630 8.11 -7.57 32.65
CA GLY A 630 8.14 -7.43 31.19
C GLY A 630 6.89 -6.78 30.61
N GLY A 631 6.81 -6.79 29.28
CA GLY A 631 5.80 -6.09 28.50
C GLY A 631 5.88 -6.45 27.03
N ASN A 632 5.25 -5.65 26.18
CA ASN A 632 5.31 -5.78 24.73
C ASN A 632 6.42 -4.92 24.14
N ASP A 633 6.69 -3.75 24.70
CA ASP A 633 7.73 -2.84 24.20
C ASP A 633 8.39 -2.03 25.33
N PHE A 634 9.57 -1.48 25.06
CA PHE A 634 10.37 -0.69 25.98
C PHE A 634 10.95 0.56 25.31
N TRP A 635 10.85 1.67 26.03
CA TRP A 635 11.43 2.94 25.63
C TRP A 635 12.29 3.52 26.76
N ARG A 636 13.50 3.96 26.42
CA ARG A 636 14.43 4.60 27.33
C ARG A 636 14.54 6.07 26.98
N PHE A 637 14.09 6.95 27.88
CA PHE A 637 14.22 8.39 27.69
C PHE A 637 15.64 8.86 28.02
N ASP A 638 16.18 8.38 29.14
CA ASP A 638 17.49 8.73 29.66
C ASP A 638 18.06 7.60 30.53
N SER A 639 19.07 7.87 31.35
CA SER A 639 19.67 6.85 32.23
C SER A 639 18.73 6.31 33.29
N ASP A 640 17.79 7.13 33.74
CA ASP A 640 16.98 6.87 34.92
C ASP A 640 15.51 6.64 34.57
N SER A 641 15.07 7.21 33.44
CA SER A 641 13.68 7.27 33.02
C SER A 641 13.35 6.28 31.92
N TRP A 642 12.63 5.22 32.27
CA TRP A 642 12.27 4.14 31.33
C TRP A 642 10.78 3.83 31.35
N LEU A 643 10.25 3.41 30.21
CA LEU A 643 8.86 3.03 30.02
C LEU A 643 8.80 1.62 29.45
N VAL A 644 8.05 0.74 30.10
CA VAL A 644 7.62 -0.55 29.57
C VAL A 644 6.13 -0.46 29.31
N MET A 645 5.68 -0.81 28.11
CA MET A 645 4.24 -0.86 27.79
C MET A 645 3.83 -2.27 27.37
N GLY A 646 2.60 -2.63 27.72
CA GLY A 646 2.04 -3.95 27.42
C GLY A 646 0.56 -3.97 27.77
N THR A 647 0.10 -4.98 28.50
CA THR A 647 -1.25 -4.96 29.09
C THR A 647 -1.36 -3.88 30.17
N THR A 648 -2.59 -3.63 30.64
CA THR A 648 -2.89 -2.66 31.71
C THR A 648 -1.97 -2.82 32.94
N THR A 649 -1.71 -4.07 33.36
CA THR A 649 -0.89 -4.37 34.55
C THR A 649 0.62 -4.40 34.28
N LYS A 650 1.03 -4.45 33.01
CA LYS A 650 2.44 -4.52 32.58
C LYS A 650 2.98 -3.18 32.10
N SER A 651 2.12 -2.18 31.98
CA SER A 651 2.51 -0.83 31.60
C SER A 651 3.08 -0.10 32.82
N GLN A 652 4.40 0.03 32.88
CA GLN A 652 5.15 0.52 34.03
C GLN A 652 6.18 1.57 33.62
N TYR A 653 6.43 2.53 34.50
CA TYR A 653 7.43 3.57 34.33
C TYR A 653 8.32 3.67 35.57
N THR A 654 9.59 4.00 35.36
CA THR A 654 10.59 4.28 36.39
C THR A 654 11.29 5.58 36.04
N ASN A 655 11.71 6.33 37.05
CA ASN A 655 12.59 7.51 36.97
C ASN A 655 13.82 7.37 37.89
N ASP A 656 14.15 6.14 38.28
CA ASP A 656 15.26 5.78 39.18
C ASP A 656 16.02 4.54 38.70
N ALA A 657 16.15 4.43 37.37
CA ALA A 657 16.87 3.35 36.68
C ALA A 657 16.36 1.95 37.05
N GLY A 658 15.03 1.80 37.15
CA GLY A 658 14.36 0.54 37.41
C GLY A 658 14.40 0.07 38.86
N THR A 659 14.74 0.95 39.81
CA THR A 659 14.74 0.64 41.24
C THR A 659 13.31 0.57 41.78
N SER A 660 12.45 1.48 41.35
CA SER A 660 11.02 1.51 41.65
C SER A 660 10.19 1.74 40.39
N TRP A 661 8.94 1.28 40.43
CA TRP A 661 8.04 1.29 39.28
C TRP A 661 6.67 1.82 39.68
N THR A 662 6.11 2.67 38.83
CA THR A 662 4.73 3.15 38.92
C THR A 662 3.95 2.75 37.67
N SER A 663 2.62 2.75 37.75
CA SER A 663 1.78 2.42 36.59
C SER A 663 1.85 3.53 35.54
N ALA A 664 2.00 3.14 34.28
CA ALA A 664 1.96 4.01 33.11
C ALA A 664 0.75 3.71 32.21
N SER A 665 -0.25 2.99 32.72
CA SER A 665 -1.31 2.41 31.90
C SER A 665 -2.14 3.47 31.16
N THR A 666 -2.43 3.17 29.89
CA THR A 666 -3.42 3.91 29.06
C THR A 666 -4.86 3.46 29.32
N GLY A 667 -5.07 2.41 30.12
CA GLY A 667 -6.34 1.69 30.20
C GLY A 667 -6.54 0.66 29.08
N ALA A 668 -5.58 0.49 28.18
CA ALA A 668 -5.61 -0.48 27.08
C ALA A 668 -4.31 -1.28 26.96
N SER A 669 -4.35 -2.38 26.22
CA SER A 669 -3.14 -3.08 25.80
C SER A 669 -2.42 -2.29 24.71
N ILE A 670 -1.13 -2.08 24.90
CA ILE A 670 -0.22 -1.41 23.97
C ILE A 670 0.70 -2.45 23.33
N PHE A 671 0.85 -2.37 22.01
CA PHE A 671 1.66 -3.29 21.20
C PHE A 671 3.03 -2.70 20.84
N GLU A 672 3.14 -1.38 20.75
CA GLU A 672 4.38 -0.65 20.44
C GLU A 672 4.36 0.72 21.13
N ILE A 673 5.51 1.18 21.59
CA ILE A 673 5.79 2.57 21.96
C ILE A 673 6.36 3.24 20.71
N GLY A 674 5.60 4.16 20.11
CA GLY A 674 6.02 4.88 18.90
C GLY A 674 7.15 5.89 19.12
N GLY A 675 7.61 6.02 20.37
CA GLY A 675 8.70 6.89 20.77
C GLY A 675 8.24 8.29 21.16
N VAL A 676 9.20 9.20 21.21
CA VAL A 676 8.98 10.62 21.51
C VAL A 676 8.95 11.42 20.23
N TRP A 677 7.89 12.20 20.05
CA TRP A 677 7.75 13.11 18.92
C TRP A 677 7.04 14.38 19.38
N ASN A 678 7.63 15.55 19.11
CA ASN A 678 7.08 16.86 19.44
C ASN A 678 6.60 17.00 20.89
N GLU A 679 7.44 16.63 21.87
CA GLU A 679 7.13 16.70 23.31
C GLU A 679 6.04 15.73 23.79
N TYR A 680 5.65 14.73 22.99
CA TYR A 680 4.73 13.67 23.40
C TYR A 680 5.38 12.31 23.28
N VAL A 681 5.02 11.41 24.19
CA VAL A 681 5.25 9.97 24.06
C VAL A 681 4.05 9.36 23.35
N TYR A 682 4.29 8.57 22.31
CA TYR A 682 3.25 7.87 21.56
C TYR A 682 3.23 6.38 21.89
N ALA A 683 2.04 5.81 21.98
CA ALA A 683 1.82 4.39 22.23
C ALA A 683 0.69 3.86 21.35
N LEU A 684 0.88 2.69 20.76
CA LEU A 684 -0.02 2.10 19.78
C LEU A 684 -0.82 0.97 20.41
N GLY A 685 -2.15 1.10 20.41
CA GLY A 685 -3.06 0.05 20.90
C GLY A 685 -3.98 -0.48 19.81
N GLN A 686 -5.04 -1.17 20.23
CA GLN A 686 -6.08 -1.61 19.31
C GLN A 686 -6.91 -0.41 18.83
N GLY A 687 -6.76 -0.10 17.54
CA GLY A 687 -7.46 0.90 16.76
C GLY A 687 -7.13 2.35 17.08
N LYS A 688 -6.33 2.60 18.12
CA LYS A 688 -6.07 3.93 18.65
C LYS A 688 -4.59 4.17 18.88
N ILE A 689 -4.17 5.39 18.57
CA ILE A 689 -2.89 5.95 19.01
C ILE A 689 -3.15 6.71 20.31
N TYR A 690 -2.34 6.45 21.32
CA TYR A 690 -2.34 7.15 22.59
C TYR A 690 -1.14 8.10 22.64
N ARG A 691 -1.31 9.27 23.24
CA ARG A 691 -0.20 10.18 23.53
C ARG A 691 -0.33 10.85 24.88
N THR A 692 0.80 11.10 25.54
CA THR A 692 0.90 11.88 26.78
C THR A 692 2.02 12.90 26.65
N PRO A 693 1.88 14.13 27.19
CA PRO A 693 2.96 15.10 27.23
C PRO A 693 4.16 14.57 28.01
N LEU A 694 5.37 14.87 27.52
CA LEU A 694 6.64 14.52 28.17
C LEU A 694 6.86 15.32 29.46
N GLU A 695 6.36 16.57 29.52
CA GLU A 695 6.47 17.47 30.68
C GLU A 695 5.99 16.81 31.98
N GLY A 696 4.94 15.98 31.91
CA GLY A 696 4.38 15.29 33.08
C GLY A 696 5.23 14.13 33.60
N LEU A 697 6.22 13.64 32.84
CA LEU A 697 6.94 12.41 33.16
C LEU A 697 8.18 12.63 34.04
N ASN A 698 8.59 13.87 34.30
CA ASN A 698 9.76 14.18 35.14
C ASN A 698 11.05 13.48 34.69
N THR A 699 11.24 13.33 33.38
CA THR A 699 12.49 12.83 32.80
C THR A 699 13.65 13.79 33.07
N ALA A 700 14.86 13.27 33.29
CA ALA A 700 16.03 14.11 33.53
C ALA A 700 16.28 15.02 32.30
N ALA A 701 16.77 16.24 32.58
CA ALA A 701 16.83 17.38 31.66
C ALA A 701 17.05 17.06 30.16
N ARG A 702 16.16 17.68 29.36
CA ARG A 702 16.04 17.71 27.90
C ARG A 702 17.32 17.48 27.09
N MET A 703 17.26 16.52 26.16
CA MET A 703 18.08 16.55 24.94
C MET A 703 17.49 17.61 24.00
N ILE A 704 18.21 18.70 23.73
CA ILE A 704 17.76 19.73 22.78
C ILE A 704 18.80 19.85 21.66
N LEU A 705 18.32 19.65 20.42
CA LEU A 705 18.97 19.91 19.13
C LEU A 705 20.25 19.09 18.86
N SER A 706 20.12 18.01 18.08
CA SER A 706 21.24 17.45 17.32
C SER A 706 21.22 18.01 15.90
N GLU A 707 22.25 18.75 15.52
CA GLU A 707 22.66 18.81 14.11
C GLU A 707 23.41 17.51 13.80
N ASP A 708 23.23 16.93 12.61
CA ASP A 708 23.94 15.71 12.19
C ASP A 708 25.45 15.79 12.46
N GLY A 709 25.92 15.00 13.43
CA GLY A 709 27.33 14.84 13.79
C GLY A 709 27.78 15.44 15.13
N LEU A 710 26.92 16.17 15.86
CA LEU A 710 27.22 16.65 17.21
C LEU A 710 25.94 16.79 18.07
N ALA A 711 25.92 16.12 19.22
CA ALA A 711 24.86 16.26 20.23
C ALA A 711 25.32 17.17 21.39
N VAL A 712 24.43 18.01 21.87
CA VAL A 712 24.65 18.86 23.06
C VAL A 712 23.63 18.48 24.13
N ALA A 713 24.10 18.05 25.30
CA ALA A 713 23.26 17.65 26.42
C ALA A 713 23.48 18.57 27.63
N TYR A 714 22.42 18.78 28.42
CA TYR A 714 22.48 19.52 29.67
C TYR A 714 22.42 18.57 30.85
N GLY A 715 23.53 18.43 31.56
CA GLY A 715 23.62 17.66 32.80
C GLY A 715 23.29 18.51 34.04
N PRO A 716 23.22 17.90 35.23
CA PRO A 716 22.92 18.62 36.47
C PRO A 716 24.02 19.60 36.92
N SER A 717 25.26 19.44 36.44
CA SER A 717 26.41 20.28 36.81
C SER A 717 27.23 20.81 35.63
N ALA A 718 26.87 20.46 34.39
CA ALA A 718 27.62 20.83 33.20
C ALA A 718 26.79 20.75 31.90
N VAL A 719 27.23 21.46 30.86
CA VAL A 719 26.84 21.20 29.47
C VAL A 719 27.85 20.23 28.84
N GLU A 720 27.37 19.22 28.12
CA GLU A 720 28.18 18.18 27.52
C GLU A 720 28.00 18.13 26.01
N PHE A 721 29.10 18.03 25.27
CA PHE A 721 29.13 17.91 23.82
C PHE A 721 29.61 16.51 23.47
N PHE A 722 28.90 15.85 22.57
CA PHE A 722 29.17 14.49 22.14
C PHE A 722 29.26 14.45 20.62
N SER A 723 30.37 13.97 20.09
CA SER A 723 30.47 13.60 18.69
C SER A 723 30.50 12.07 18.59
N PRO A 724 29.48 11.45 17.95
CA PRO A 724 29.31 10.00 18.00
C PRO A 724 30.41 9.22 17.28
N GLU A 725 31.01 9.79 16.22
CA GLU A 725 31.93 9.06 15.33
C GLU A 725 33.37 9.59 15.32
N LYS A 726 33.59 10.86 15.70
CA LYS A 726 34.89 11.54 15.55
C LYS A 726 35.25 12.33 16.82
N PRO A 727 36.54 12.52 17.15
CA PRO A 727 36.93 13.31 18.31
C PRO A 727 36.59 14.79 18.11
N ILE A 728 36.22 15.46 19.22
CA ILE A 728 36.13 16.91 19.30
C ILE A 728 37.55 17.46 19.36
N GLU A 729 37.98 18.02 18.23
CA GLU A 729 39.29 18.63 18.03
C GLU A 729 39.39 19.96 18.76
N HIS A 730 38.29 20.73 18.78
CA HIS A 730 38.27 22.08 19.34
C HIS A 730 36.89 22.46 19.86
N LEU A 731 36.80 22.97 21.09
CA LEU A 731 35.60 23.61 21.63
C LEU A 731 35.95 25.01 22.13
N ARG A 732 35.30 26.02 21.56
CA ARG A 732 35.41 27.43 21.96
C ARG A 732 34.06 27.98 22.36
N VAL A 733 34.03 28.81 23.40
CA VAL A 733 32.80 29.39 23.96
C VAL A 733 32.95 30.89 24.10
N TRP A 734 31.96 31.64 23.61
CA TRP A 734 31.87 33.10 23.70
C TRP A 734 30.62 33.52 24.46
N THR A 735 30.70 34.64 25.17
CA THR A 735 29.50 35.37 25.61
C THR A 735 28.73 35.89 24.40
N VAL A 736 27.43 36.18 24.55
CA VAL A 736 26.62 36.82 23.48
C VAL A 736 27.17 38.17 22.99
N THR A 737 28.02 38.86 23.76
CA THR A 737 28.69 40.11 23.35
C THR A 737 30.02 39.87 22.62
N GLY A 738 30.35 38.63 22.26
CA GLY A 738 31.54 38.28 21.48
C GLY A 738 32.84 38.08 22.27
N LYS A 739 32.84 38.15 23.61
CA LYS A 739 34.02 37.85 24.43
C LYS A 739 34.24 36.33 24.53
N LEU A 740 35.43 35.86 24.15
CA LEU A 740 35.85 34.46 24.35
C LEU A 740 36.04 34.18 25.84
N VAL A 741 35.38 33.13 26.35
CA VAL A 741 35.40 32.73 27.77
C VAL A 741 35.95 31.32 27.98
N ARG A 742 35.99 30.50 26.93
CA ARG A 742 36.61 29.18 26.98
C ARG A 742 37.22 28.82 25.63
N ASP A 743 38.41 28.23 25.65
CA ASP A 743 39.07 27.65 24.48
C ASP A 743 39.73 26.33 24.94
N THR A 744 39.28 25.21 24.39
CA THR A 744 39.73 23.86 24.79
C THR A 744 39.94 22.97 23.59
N LYS A 745 40.89 22.05 23.67
CA LYS A 745 41.15 21.01 22.65
C LYS A 745 40.96 19.63 23.28
N PRO A 746 39.72 19.13 23.36
CA PRO A 746 39.39 17.93 24.13
C PRO A 746 40.08 16.66 23.63
N ALA A 747 40.29 16.54 22.31
CA ALA A 747 40.84 15.33 21.66
C ALA A 747 40.12 14.04 22.07
N SER A 748 38.81 14.15 22.29
CA SER A 748 37.92 13.09 22.76
C SER A 748 36.56 13.28 22.10
N ASN A 749 35.79 12.20 21.95
CA ASN A 749 34.40 12.25 21.46
C ASN A 749 33.47 13.00 22.42
N ARG A 750 33.97 13.45 23.57
CA ARG A 750 33.24 14.13 24.63
C ARG A 750 33.97 15.39 25.10
N ALA A 751 33.22 16.47 25.30
CA ALA A 751 33.72 17.70 25.92
C ALA A 751 32.70 18.24 26.94
N THR A 752 33.19 18.75 28.07
CA THR A 752 32.34 19.15 29.20
C THR A 752 32.61 20.59 29.62
N LEU A 753 31.55 21.36 29.84
CA LEU A 753 31.55 22.72 30.37
C LEU A 753 30.85 22.74 31.73
N ASN A 754 31.62 22.68 32.82
CA ASN A 754 31.08 22.72 34.18
C ASN A 754 30.45 24.08 34.50
N TYR A 755 29.23 24.09 35.03
CA TYR A 755 28.48 25.33 35.33
C TYR A 755 29.27 26.27 36.26
N GLY A 756 29.90 25.73 37.30
CA GLY A 756 30.70 26.52 38.25
C GLY A 756 31.92 27.23 37.66
N SER A 757 32.25 26.98 36.38
CA SER A 757 33.33 27.68 35.67
C SER A 757 32.86 28.90 34.86
N PHE A 758 31.55 29.19 34.86
CA PHE A 758 30.95 30.25 34.06
C PHE A 758 29.98 31.07 34.92
N VAL A 759 29.72 32.31 34.49
CA VAL A 759 28.63 33.12 35.05
C VAL A 759 27.32 32.63 34.41
N PRO A 760 26.22 32.47 35.16
CA PRO A 760 24.93 32.11 34.57
C PRO A 760 24.55 33.04 33.41
N GLY A 761 24.11 32.46 32.29
CA GLY A 761 23.75 33.21 31.10
C GLY A 761 23.81 32.42 29.79
N VAL A 762 23.61 33.14 28.69
CA VAL A 762 23.61 32.58 27.33
C VAL A 762 25.00 32.71 26.71
N TYR A 763 25.45 31.64 26.05
CA TYR A 763 26.73 31.56 25.37
C TYR A 763 26.58 30.99 23.95
N ILE A 764 27.59 31.23 23.12
CA ILE A 764 27.75 30.61 21.81
C ILE A 764 28.93 29.64 21.89
N ALA A 765 28.70 28.37 21.58
CA ALA A 765 29.71 27.33 21.51
C ALA A 765 30.01 26.98 20.06
N ARG A 766 31.28 27.02 19.66
CA ARG A 766 31.76 26.55 18.36
C ARG A 766 32.60 25.30 18.59
N THR A 767 32.15 24.20 18.00
CA THR A 767 32.76 22.88 18.14
C THR A 767 33.30 22.43 16.80
N LEU A 768 34.54 21.94 16.75
CA LEU A 768 35.14 21.30 15.60
C LEU A 768 35.28 19.81 15.92
N ALA A 769 34.57 18.96 15.17
CA ALA A 769 34.66 17.51 15.31
C ALA A 769 34.74 16.85 13.93
N GLY A 770 35.75 16.02 13.71
CA GLY A 770 35.98 15.35 12.43
C GLY A 770 36.12 16.33 11.25
N GLY A 771 36.76 17.48 11.46
CA GLY A 771 36.89 18.55 10.46
C GLY A 771 35.60 19.36 10.16
N LYS A 772 34.44 18.98 10.74
CA LYS A 772 33.17 19.71 10.60
C LYS A 772 32.97 20.69 11.75
N VAL A 773 32.51 21.89 11.43
CA VAL A 773 32.24 22.95 12.41
C VAL A 773 30.76 22.97 12.76
N PHE A 774 30.47 22.99 14.06
CA PHE A 774 29.15 23.13 14.63
C PHE A 774 29.09 24.40 15.47
N VAL A 775 27.95 25.09 15.47
CA VAL A 775 27.75 26.30 16.28
C VAL A 775 26.42 26.18 17.03
N ASN A 776 26.49 26.11 18.35
CA ASN A 776 25.31 25.93 19.20
C ASN A 776 25.16 27.13 20.14
N LYS A 777 23.93 27.62 20.29
CA LYS A 777 23.58 28.51 21.41
C LYS A 777 23.38 27.63 22.65
N ILE A 778 24.13 27.90 23.72
CA ILE A 778 24.03 27.15 24.97
C ILE A 778 23.62 28.05 26.14
N VAL A 779 22.94 27.48 27.13
CA VAL A 779 22.52 28.18 28.35
C VAL A 779 23.23 27.58 29.56
N ILE A 780 24.02 28.38 30.28
CA ILE A 780 24.60 27.94 31.54
C ILE A 780 23.72 28.49 32.67
N PRO A 781 23.08 27.62 33.48
CA PRO A 781 22.14 28.02 34.54
C PRO A 781 22.80 28.73 35.72
#